data_AF-A0A3D3UYA4-F1
#
_entry.id   AF-A0A3D3UYA4-F1
#
_cell.length_a   1.000
_cell.length_b   1.000
_cell.length_c   1.000
_cell.angle_alpha   90.00
_cell.angle_beta   90.00
_cell.angle_gamma   90.00
#
_symmetry.space_group_name_H-M   'P 1'
#
loop_
_entity.id
_entity.type
_entity.pdbx_description
1 polymer ?
#
loop_
_entity_poly.entity_id
_entity_poly.type
_entity_poly.pdbx_seq_one_letter_code
_entity_poly.pdbx_strand_id
1 'polypeptide(L)'
;SSWIRKHAEELGFDRIKEDGFVIKAMKDSDDTTLVIAGKVPAGVIFGTFDLIRRIQLGQNPRRLDVLENPQIPIRMVDHWSYFRGCFGDKWRRGGRNDSIYSWQELRTGDTKLIRDWVRMMSSAGWNAICPSEVNWHYCDNFLEHLDEVEILGDILRDYGMKLYWSPSYLLALEQETADKIYARVPDFGGYMMKLGSEKQNGDPRPPMVNRIADTLKSYGGYVLVRGFCYGNYRYTPEPYRDLIPHELFAPEDGKFRDNVFLVPKGSAVDWDYSAPIPAIDGAMKKTLSGTELVIDKNFPSSWVEKWKWWLQQDTYRSGPGSLNKSLTHCLMGVAMISPSPAWTDCPLNQVNYYGLGRLAWNPDRYLDKIYNEWIVQTFDDDFQVLDTINRILLMSDDVARKLYMYRGYRGIWIDKGDENIVENKTPYAINRRGIGPASPVLQDRLIEQYAPGLREVYGDPVRGEEFLSSFHFRDHDYRLSIGRTLIEDVYGGMEEAVQIAKQMVELWKRLEGRIDERRFEYTLDNLVDFVEDAKGDRDSMAKAFEDHTGTKRDDVLSRLTAPALASVGTFNVRHYGAAGDGTVNDAPAINKAIEACNAAGGGTVFVPSGIYTSGSIHLKSNVKLALDKGAVLKAMPGIMDPWEPNPNDKGLMDSAYYHWEASLIWGRNIENVKIYGPGTLDGSALTRSSKVKKGTGDKGIALKLCRNVEIRNLNIREGGHYAVLATGCENILIDNVTIKTSRDGLNLSQCRNVEVIHCHIDAVRYQDGYPAGGDDAIKLGSDLSLGKALTSENITVKNCFLASGCNTLQFGTETIGSFKNILFENIRIIRAGKAGISITSNDGSIIDGVHYKDIRMEKTFVPIFIKVSDLARVPEGTYERGAIRNITLENITATDCFSYFKNRQMPSVIWGKPGSPIENIELKNVRIIAKGGHPASEASLNPVENDERFPRRLGGIPAYAWYLRHARNVRFVDCRFGFEKNDGRPALVVDDGENVAFEKCDFQKGADCISRVELRNAAGANQDLQN
;
A
#
# COMPACT_ATOMS: atom_id res chain seq x y z
N SER A 1 11.34 -30.30 21.47
CA SER A 1 11.49 -30.07 22.92
C SER A 1 10.18 -30.38 23.64
N SER A 2 10.23 -31.17 24.72
CA SER A 2 9.07 -31.44 25.60
C SER A 2 8.61 -30.18 26.34
N TRP A 3 9.54 -29.29 26.68
CA TRP A 3 9.26 -28.01 27.32
C TRP A 3 8.39 -27.10 26.43
N ILE A 4 8.71 -27.01 25.13
CA ILE A 4 7.90 -26.23 24.17
C ILE A 4 6.49 -26.79 24.05
N ARG A 5 6.32 -28.12 24.05
CA ARG A 5 4.98 -28.75 24.01
C ARG A 5 4.15 -28.40 25.26
N LYS A 6 4.79 -28.37 26.44
CA LYS A 6 4.13 -27.99 27.70
C LYS A 6 3.65 -26.53 27.69
N HIS A 7 4.38 -25.63 27.04
CA HIS A 7 4.08 -24.19 26.99
C HIS A 7 3.50 -23.74 25.65
N ALA A 8 3.02 -24.66 24.81
CA ALA A 8 2.61 -24.36 23.44
C ALA A 8 1.45 -23.34 23.37
N GLU A 9 0.49 -23.44 24.29
CA GLU A 9 -0.64 -22.50 24.38
C GLU A 9 -0.19 -21.10 24.79
N GLU A 10 0.69 -20.98 25.80
CA GLU A 10 1.23 -19.70 26.27
C GLU A 10 2.09 -19.00 25.21
N LEU A 11 2.84 -19.79 24.43
CA LEU A 11 3.61 -19.34 23.28
C LEU A 11 2.73 -19.00 22.06
N GLY A 12 1.44 -19.37 22.07
CA GLY A 12 0.55 -19.21 20.91
C GLY A 12 1.02 -20.00 19.69
N PHE A 13 1.59 -21.18 19.90
CA PHE A 13 2.26 -22.00 18.88
C PHE A 13 1.31 -22.48 17.78
N ASP A 14 0.01 -22.56 18.07
CA ASP A 14 -1.06 -22.85 17.11
C ASP A 14 -1.14 -21.81 15.98
N ARG A 15 -0.84 -20.54 16.28
CA ARG A 15 -0.88 -19.41 15.34
C ARG A 15 0.37 -19.27 14.45
N ILE A 16 1.43 -20.03 14.72
CA ILE A 16 2.67 -19.98 13.93
C ILE A 16 2.45 -20.71 12.59
N LYS A 17 2.88 -20.11 11.48
CA LYS A 17 2.88 -20.72 10.13
C LYS A 17 4.23 -21.36 9.83
N GLU A 18 4.37 -22.00 8.68
CA GLU A 18 5.67 -22.40 8.15
C GLU A 18 6.59 -21.18 8.04
N ASP A 19 7.88 -21.35 8.34
CA ASP A 19 8.89 -20.29 8.56
C ASP A 19 8.59 -19.27 9.68
N GLY A 20 7.38 -19.26 10.24
CA GLY A 20 7.01 -18.37 11.33
C GLY A 20 7.65 -18.73 12.66
N PHE A 21 7.63 -17.77 13.59
CA PHE A 21 8.22 -17.93 14.91
C PHE A 21 7.53 -17.09 15.99
N VAL A 22 7.83 -17.45 17.24
CA VAL A 22 7.55 -16.66 18.43
C VAL A 22 8.86 -16.35 19.16
N ILE A 23 8.99 -15.13 19.67
CA ILE A 23 10.03 -14.72 20.62
C ILE A 23 9.30 -14.24 21.88
N LYS A 24 9.52 -14.92 23.01
CA LYS A 24 8.80 -14.60 24.25
C LYS A 24 9.69 -14.69 25.47
N ALA A 25 9.73 -13.61 26.25
CA ALA A 25 10.30 -13.61 27.59
C ALA A 25 9.26 -14.17 28.56
N MET A 26 9.54 -15.36 29.08
CA MET A 26 8.69 -16.07 30.03
C MET A 26 9.30 -16.01 31.42
N LYS A 27 8.45 -15.74 32.41
CA LYS A 27 8.84 -15.84 33.83
C LYS A 27 8.59 -17.26 34.29
N ASP A 28 9.65 -17.94 34.72
CA ASP A 28 9.55 -19.24 35.39
C ASP A 28 10.24 -19.09 36.75
N SER A 29 9.45 -19.01 37.83
CA SER A 29 9.92 -18.66 39.18
C SER A 29 10.64 -17.28 39.26
N ASP A 30 11.83 -17.20 39.88
CA ASP A 30 12.63 -15.98 40.01
C ASP A 30 13.44 -15.64 38.73
N ASP A 31 13.48 -16.55 37.74
CA ASP A 31 14.25 -16.40 36.51
C ASP A 31 13.37 -16.01 35.30
N THR A 32 13.96 -15.28 34.35
CA THR A 32 13.33 -14.94 33.05
C THR A 32 14.01 -15.72 31.95
N THR A 33 13.29 -16.61 31.29
CA THR A 33 13.76 -17.39 30.14
C THR A 33 13.28 -16.71 28.85
N LEU A 34 14.20 -16.41 27.94
CA LEU A 34 13.85 -15.95 26.59
C LEU A 34 13.75 -17.15 25.65
N VAL A 35 12.57 -17.34 25.07
CA VAL A 35 12.27 -18.46 24.17
C VAL A 35 12.18 -17.96 22.74
N ILE A 36 12.84 -18.66 21.82
CA ILE A 36 12.57 -18.58 20.39
C ILE A 36 12.04 -19.94 19.94
N ALA A 37 10.89 -19.97 19.30
CA ALA A 37 10.30 -21.21 18.82
C ALA A 37 9.66 -21.04 17.45
N GLY A 38 9.84 -22.05 16.59
CA GLY A 38 9.19 -22.17 15.28
C GLY A 38 8.72 -23.60 15.05
N LYS A 39 7.81 -23.80 14.10
CA LYS A 39 7.29 -25.13 13.73
C LYS A 39 8.31 -26.00 12.99
N VAL A 40 9.25 -25.34 12.30
CA VAL A 40 10.33 -25.93 11.52
C VAL A 40 11.65 -25.24 11.88
N PRO A 41 12.82 -25.87 11.63
CA PRO A 41 14.13 -25.27 11.92
C PRO A 41 14.30 -23.87 11.33
N ALA A 42 13.83 -23.64 10.10
CA ALA A 42 13.88 -22.32 9.45
C ALA A 42 13.21 -21.22 10.28
N GLY A 43 12.08 -21.50 10.93
CA GLY A 43 11.41 -20.53 11.81
C GLY A 43 12.26 -20.14 13.02
N VAL A 44 13.00 -21.07 13.61
CA VAL A 44 13.93 -20.76 14.71
C VAL A 44 15.09 -19.88 14.21
N ILE A 45 15.59 -20.12 13.01
CA ILE A 45 16.65 -19.32 12.38
C ILE A 45 16.15 -17.89 12.13
N PHE A 46 15.00 -17.72 11.47
CA PHE A 46 14.42 -16.39 11.22
C PHE A 46 14.09 -15.66 12.52
N GLY A 47 13.58 -16.37 13.54
CA GLY A 47 13.32 -15.82 14.86
C GLY A 47 14.60 -15.38 15.59
N THR A 48 15.71 -16.06 15.34
CA THR A 48 17.02 -15.66 15.88
C THR A 48 17.51 -14.37 15.24
N PHE A 49 17.40 -14.23 13.92
CA PHE A 49 17.71 -12.95 13.26
C PHE A 49 16.78 -11.82 13.68
N ASP A 50 15.49 -12.09 13.89
CA ASP A 50 14.57 -11.08 14.41
C ASP A 50 14.91 -10.65 15.84
N LEU A 51 15.31 -11.58 16.72
CA LEU A 51 15.82 -11.23 18.04
C LEU A 51 17.06 -10.33 17.95
N ILE A 52 18.05 -10.69 17.13
CA ILE A 52 19.28 -9.90 16.94
C ILE A 52 18.93 -8.50 16.45
N ARG A 53 18.09 -8.40 15.41
CA ARG A 53 17.61 -7.12 14.89
C ARG A 53 16.93 -6.28 15.98
N ARG A 54 16.05 -6.89 16.79
CA ARG A 54 15.37 -6.18 17.90
C ARG A 54 16.35 -5.65 18.94
N ILE A 55 17.37 -6.44 19.28
CA ILE A 55 18.44 -6.02 20.20
C ILE A 55 19.24 -4.85 19.60
N GLN A 56 19.61 -4.93 18.32
CA GLN A 56 20.29 -3.84 17.61
C GLN A 56 19.45 -2.55 17.56
N LEU A 57 18.12 -2.68 17.53
CA LEU A 57 17.18 -1.55 17.61
C LEU A 57 16.86 -1.12 19.05
N GLY A 58 17.63 -1.57 20.04
CA GLY A 58 17.51 -1.17 21.44
C GLY A 58 16.32 -1.78 22.19
N GLN A 59 15.63 -2.79 21.64
CA GLN A 59 14.52 -3.44 22.36
C GLN A 59 15.06 -4.32 23.49
N ASN A 60 14.42 -4.25 24.66
CA ASN A 60 14.81 -5.04 25.83
C ASN A 60 14.35 -6.50 25.69
N PRO A 61 15.28 -7.48 25.63
CA PRO A 61 14.94 -8.89 25.46
C PRO A 61 14.04 -9.46 26.57
N ARG A 62 14.11 -8.92 27.78
CA ARG A 62 13.32 -9.37 28.95
C ARG A 62 11.83 -9.00 28.86
N ARG A 63 11.42 -8.27 27.83
CA ARG A 63 10.04 -7.79 27.63
C ARG A 63 9.47 -8.18 26.27
N LEU A 64 10.18 -9.00 25.49
CA LEU A 64 9.70 -9.40 24.16
C LEU A 64 8.53 -10.38 24.28
N ASP A 65 7.47 -10.11 23.53
CA ASP A 65 6.36 -11.04 23.23
C ASP A 65 5.94 -10.77 21.79
N VAL A 66 6.50 -11.56 20.87
CA VAL A 66 6.47 -11.33 19.42
C VAL A 66 6.06 -12.61 18.74
N LEU A 67 5.11 -12.53 17.81
CA LEU A 67 4.76 -13.65 16.92
C LEU A 67 4.71 -13.16 15.48
N GLU A 68 5.62 -13.65 14.65
CA GLU A 68 5.79 -13.24 13.26
C GLU A 68 5.56 -14.43 12.33
N ASN A 69 4.86 -14.15 11.23
CA ASN A 69 4.59 -15.11 10.17
C ASN A 69 4.85 -14.43 8.82
N PRO A 70 5.56 -15.08 7.88
CA PRO A 70 5.70 -14.53 6.55
C PRO A 70 4.36 -14.53 5.81
N GLN A 71 4.15 -13.53 4.95
CA GLN A 71 2.96 -13.40 4.10
C GLN A 71 3.15 -14.05 2.72
N ILE A 72 4.36 -13.98 2.16
CA ILE A 72 4.69 -14.60 0.86
C ILE A 72 5.47 -15.90 1.10
N PRO A 73 4.98 -17.07 0.62
CA PRO A 73 5.62 -18.37 0.85
C PRO A 73 7.04 -18.50 0.28
N ILE A 74 7.24 -18.22 -1.01
CA ILE A 74 8.56 -18.29 -1.64
C ILE A 74 9.14 -16.88 -1.76
N ARG A 75 10.25 -16.65 -1.08
CA ARG A 75 10.96 -15.38 -1.04
C ARG A 75 12.36 -15.67 -1.56
N MET A 76 12.54 -15.47 -2.86
CA MET A 76 13.71 -15.94 -3.60
C MET A 76 14.65 -14.82 -4.01
N VAL A 77 15.95 -15.06 -3.86
CA VAL A 77 16.98 -14.30 -4.56
C VAL A 77 17.43 -15.10 -5.78
N ASP A 78 17.29 -14.53 -6.97
CA ASP A 78 17.67 -15.14 -8.25
C ASP A 78 18.95 -14.48 -8.77
N HIS A 79 20.01 -15.25 -8.97
CA HIS A 79 21.30 -14.72 -9.42
C HIS A 79 21.40 -14.79 -10.95
N TRP A 80 21.68 -13.64 -11.56
CA TRP A 80 22.01 -13.56 -12.98
C TRP A 80 23.51 -13.40 -13.17
N SER A 81 24.24 -14.41 -12.70
CA SER A 81 25.68 -14.51 -12.89
C SER A 81 26.07 -15.98 -13.03
N TYR A 82 27.02 -16.26 -13.93
CA TYR A 82 27.72 -17.54 -13.99
C TYR A 82 28.64 -17.68 -12.78
N PHE A 83 28.91 -18.92 -12.38
CA PHE A 83 29.89 -19.17 -11.32
C PHE A 83 31.26 -18.61 -11.72
N ARG A 84 31.97 -18.02 -10.75
CA ARG A 84 33.25 -17.33 -10.99
C ARG A 84 34.26 -18.29 -11.63
N GLY A 85 34.86 -17.85 -12.73
CA GLY A 85 35.77 -18.66 -13.55
C GLY A 85 35.14 -19.28 -14.79
N CYS A 86 33.81 -19.19 -14.97
CA CYS A 86 33.13 -19.38 -16.25
C CYS A 86 33.31 -18.13 -17.16
N PHE A 87 33.23 -18.27 -18.50
CA PHE A 87 33.62 -17.31 -19.57
C PHE A 87 33.51 -15.78 -19.30
N GLY A 88 34.37 -14.98 -19.96
CA GLY A 88 34.53 -13.52 -19.75
C GLY A 88 33.89 -12.58 -20.78
N ASP A 89 32.64 -12.17 -20.55
CA ASP A 89 32.00 -11.02 -21.20
C ASP A 89 31.68 -9.88 -20.21
N LYS A 90 32.37 -8.74 -20.33
CA LYS A 90 32.43 -7.66 -19.32
C LYS A 90 31.24 -6.71 -19.39
N TRP A 91 30.00 -7.21 -19.25
CA TRP A 91 28.85 -6.33 -19.04
C TRP A 91 28.82 -5.82 -17.59
N ARG A 92 29.43 -4.64 -17.38
CA ARG A 92 29.57 -3.87 -16.11
C ARG A 92 30.75 -4.27 -15.22
N ARG A 93 31.35 -3.30 -14.50
CA ARG A 93 32.25 -3.56 -13.36
C ARG A 93 31.43 -4.39 -12.36
N GLY A 94 31.87 -5.61 -12.04
CA GLY A 94 31.13 -6.56 -11.18
C GLY A 94 30.04 -7.41 -11.84
N GLY A 95 29.97 -7.51 -13.18
CA GLY A 95 28.89 -8.21 -13.90
C GLY A 95 28.92 -9.75 -13.89
N ARG A 96 28.06 -10.36 -14.74
CA ARG A 96 27.69 -11.79 -14.89
C ARG A 96 28.79 -12.86 -14.71
N ASN A 97 30.08 -12.51 -14.71
CA ASN A 97 31.18 -13.48 -14.64
C ASN A 97 32.05 -13.33 -13.38
N ASP A 98 31.70 -12.40 -12.49
CA ASP A 98 32.38 -12.22 -11.21
C ASP A 98 31.43 -12.48 -10.05
N SER A 99 30.77 -13.64 -10.10
CA SER A 99 29.81 -14.08 -9.08
C SER A 99 30.49 -14.31 -7.73
N ILE A 100 29.71 -14.09 -6.67
CA ILE A 100 30.07 -14.54 -5.32
C ILE A 100 30.16 -16.07 -5.21
N TYR A 101 29.55 -16.83 -6.13
CA TYR A 101 29.65 -18.29 -6.16
C TYR A 101 30.82 -18.74 -7.02
N SER A 102 31.58 -19.73 -6.54
CA SER A 102 32.71 -20.32 -7.25
C SER A 102 32.75 -21.82 -7.00
N TRP A 103 32.85 -22.60 -8.09
CA TRP A 103 33.00 -24.05 -8.00
C TRP A 103 34.30 -24.43 -7.28
N GLN A 104 35.37 -23.68 -7.53
CA GLN A 104 36.66 -23.93 -6.88
C GLN A 104 36.60 -23.68 -5.37
N GLU A 105 35.97 -22.58 -4.94
CA GLU A 105 35.83 -22.26 -3.51
C GLU A 105 34.97 -23.29 -2.78
N LEU A 106 33.91 -23.80 -3.41
CA LEU A 106 33.12 -24.92 -2.88
C LEU A 106 33.96 -26.19 -2.75
N ARG A 107 34.75 -26.55 -3.77
CA ARG A 107 35.66 -27.72 -3.74
C ARG A 107 36.73 -27.64 -2.65
N THR A 108 37.33 -26.46 -2.46
CA THR A 108 38.40 -26.27 -1.47
C THR A 108 37.88 -26.00 -0.06
N GLY A 109 36.57 -25.77 0.09
CA GLY A 109 35.94 -25.44 1.36
C GLY A 109 36.04 -23.97 1.77
N ASP A 110 36.54 -23.08 0.90
CA ASP A 110 36.63 -21.63 1.15
C ASP A 110 35.27 -20.94 1.00
N THR A 111 34.33 -21.33 1.86
CA THR A 111 32.91 -20.99 1.74
C THR A 111 32.51 -19.77 2.57
N LYS A 112 33.45 -19.04 3.17
CA LYS A 112 33.14 -17.94 4.10
C LYS A 112 32.31 -16.86 3.41
N LEU A 113 32.68 -16.45 2.20
CA LEU A 113 31.95 -15.44 1.43
C LEU A 113 30.51 -15.92 1.18
N ILE A 114 30.33 -17.12 0.64
CA ILE A 114 28.98 -17.69 0.38
C ILE A 114 28.16 -17.79 1.68
N ARG A 115 28.76 -18.22 2.80
CA ARG A 115 28.06 -18.31 4.09
C ARG A 115 27.66 -16.94 4.63
N ASP A 116 28.52 -15.93 4.49
CA ASP A 116 28.22 -14.55 4.91
C ASP A 116 27.09 -13.94 4.06
N TRP A 117 27.09 -14.23 2.76
CA TRP A 117 26.03 -13.83 1.82
C TRP A 117 24.68 -14.39 2.24
N VAL A 118 24.62 -15.72 2.40
CA VAL A 118 23.40 -16.45 2.73
C VAL A 118 22.90 -16.01 4.11
N ARG A 119 23.81 -15.75 5.06
CA ARG A 119 23.47 -15.19 6.37
C ARG A 119 22.79 -13.83 6.25
N MET A 120 23.27 -12.94 5.38
CA MET A 120 22.65 -11.64 5.13
C MET A 120 21.27 -11.77 4.47
N MET A 121 21.11 -12.69 3.52
CA MET A 121 19.82 -12.92 2.88
C MET A 121 18.78 -13.48 3.87
N SER A 122 19.16 -14.50 4.65
CA SER A 122 18.28 -15.09 5.66
C SER A 122 17.87 -14.07 6.73
N SER A 123 18.77 -13.17 7.15
CA SER A 123 18.45 -12.15 8.16
C SER A 123 17.40 -11.12 7.71
N ALA A 124 17.36 -10.81 6.41
CA ALA A 124 16.32 -9.97 5.80
C ALA A 124 14.98 -10.71 5.67
N GLY A 125 15.00 -12.04 5.61
CA GLY A 125 13.82 -12.91 5.54
C GLY A 125 13.69 -13.71 4.25
N TRP A 126 14.72 -13.77 3.40
CA TRP A 126 14.74 -14.61 2.20
C TRP A 126 14.81 -16.10 2.60
N ASN A 127 14.10 -16.98 1.87
CA ASN A 127 14.09 -18.44 2.14
C ASN A 127 14.42 -19.30 0.91
N ALA A 128 14.79 -18.69 -0.22
CA ALA A 128 15.19 -19.41 -1.40
C ALA A 128 16.30 -18.67 -2.16
N ILE A 129 17.23 -19.42 -2.74
CA ILE A 129 18.26 -18.90 -3.65
C ILE A 129 18.31 -19.76 -4.91
N CYS A 130 18.31 -19.12 -6.07
CA CYS A 130 18.75 -19.71 -7.33
C CYS A 130 20.13 -19.09 -7.66
N PRO A 131 21.24 -19.83 -7.56
CA PRO A 131 22.58 -19.28 -7.70
C PRO A 131 23.05 -19.20 -9.17
N SER A 132 22.29 -19.82 -10.09
CA SER A 132 22.69 -20.04 -11.49
C SER A 132 21.98 -19.10 -12.46
N GLU A 133 22.71 -18.68 -13.50
CA GLU A 133 22.21 -17.82 -14.57
C GLU A 133 20.98 -18.41 -15.28
N VAL A 134 19.97 -17.55 -15.51
CA VAL A 134 18.71 -17.92 -16.19
C VAL A 134 18.89 -18.22 -17.68
N ASN A 135 19.91 -17.63 -18.31
CA ASN A 135 20.36 -18.00 -19.65
C ASN A 135 21.30 -19.21 -19.54
N TRP A 136 20.70 -20.40 -19.46
CA TRP A 136 21.47 -21.62 -19.24
C TRP A 136 22.65 -21.78 -20.21
N HIS A 137 23.81 -22.14 -19.66
CA HIS A 137 25.02 -22.45 -20.40
C HIS A 137 25.69 -23.68 -19.80
N TYR A 138 26.43 -24.45 -20.61
CA TYR A 138 27.01 -25.72 -20.19
C TYR A 138 28.01 -25.59 -19.04
N CYS A 139 28.64 -24.42 -18.86
CA CYS A 139 29.58 -24.16 -17.77
C CYS A 139 28.93 -24.11 -16.38
N ASP A 140 27.61 -23.91 -16.32
CA ASP A 140 26.80 -23.93 -15.10
C ASP A 140 25.97 -25.23 -14.99
N ASN A 141 26.39 -26.28 -15.71
CA ASN A 141 25.75 -27.60 -15.63
C ASN A 141 26.01 -28.25 -14.26
N PHE A 142 25.08 -28.07 -13.34
CA PHE A 142 25.20 -28.57 -11.97
C PHE A 142 25.38 -30.09 -11.87
N LEU A 143 24.98 -30.86 -12.89
CA LEU A 143 25.16 -32.32 -12.91
C LEU A 143 26.63 -32.74 -12.89
N GLU A 144 27.53 -31.87 -13.35
CA GLU A 144 28.99 -32.09 -13.31
C GLU A 144 29.61 -31.67 -11.96
N HIS A 145 28.80 -31.09 -11.06
CA HIS A 145 29.23 -30.45 -9.81
C HIS A 145 28.35 -30.83 -8.61
N LEU A 146 27.84 -32.08 -8.59
CA LEU A 146 26.88 -32.52 -7.59
C LEU A 146 27.41 -32.49 -6.14
N ASP A 147 28.71 -32.71 -5.94
CA ASP A 147 29.32 -32.63 -4.59
C ASP A 147 29.36 -31.17 -4.10
N GLU A 148 29.67 -30.21 -4.98
CA GLU A 148 29.65 -28.79 -4.66
C GLU A 148 28.22 -28.25 -4.47
N VAL A 149 27.27 -28.78 -5.24
CA VAL A 149 25.83 -28.49 -5.10
C VAL A 149 25.31 -28.98 -3.75
N GLU A 150 25.76 -30.13 -3.27
CA GLU A 150 25.45 -30.65 -1.92
C GLU A 150 25.96 -29.69 -0.84
N ILE A 151 27.22 -29.25 -0.93
CA ILE A 151 27.80 -28.26 -0.01
C ILE A 151 26.99 -26.95 -0.01
N LEU A 152 26.57 -26.47 -1.18
CA LEU A 152 25.76 -25.27 -1.28
C LEU A 152 24.36 -25.48 -0.68
N GLY A 153 23.74 -26.65 -0.91
CA GLY A 153 22.48 -27.06 -0.30
C GLY A 153 22.57 -27.06 1.23
N ASP A 154 23.65 -27.61 1.79
CA ASP A 154 23.92 -27.62 3.22
C ASP A 154 24.09 -26.19 3.78
N ILE A 155 24.85 -25.33 3.11
CA ILE A 155 25.00 -23.93 3.50
C ILE A 155 23.64 -23.22 3.54
N LEU A 156 22.80 -23.40 2.52
CA LEU A 156 21.48 -22.78 2.49
C LEU A 156 20.57 -23.31 3.60
N ARG A 157 20.61 -24.62 3.85
CA ARG A 157 19.82 -25.27 4.92
C ARG A 157 20.19 -24.78 6.31
N ASP A 158 21.49 -24.55 6.57
CA ASP A 158 21.99 -23.96 7.83
C ASP A 158 21.35 -22.60 8.14
N TYR A 159 20.88 -21.89 7.11
CA TYR A 159 20.23 -20.58 7.22
C TYR A 159 18.74 -20.60 6.85
N GLY A 160 18.11 -21.78 6.82
CA GLY A 160 16.67 -21.91 6.58
C GLY A 160 16.24 -21.57 5.14
N MET A 161 17.16 -21.69 4.18
CA MET A 161 16.92 -21.40 2.78
C MET A 161 16.94 -22.69 1.93
N LYS A 162 16.12 -22.73 0.88
CA LYS A 162 16.12 -23.82 -0.11
C LYS A 162 16.93 -23.46 -1.34
N LEU A 163 17.62 -24.45 -1.91
CA LEU A 163 18.30 -24.34 -3.19
C LEU A 163 17.31 -24.52 -4.35
N TYR A 164 17.39 -23.63 -5.33
CA TYR A 164 16.77 -23.76 -6.65
C TYR A 164 17.84 -23.73 -7.73
N TRP A 165 17.52 -24.17 -8.93
CA TRP A 165 18.47 -24.12 -10.06
C TRP A 165 17.79 -23.77 -11.38
N SER A 166 18.55 -23.16 -12.29
CA SER A 166 18.14 -22.84 -13.67
C SER A 166 18.73 -23.87 -14.66
N PRO A 167 18.15 -25.05 -14.89
CA PRO A 167 18.66 -26.02 -15.85
C PRO A 167 18.26 -25.70 -17.30
N SER A 168 18.92 -26.37 -18.25
CA SER A 168 18.38 -26.55 -19.60
C SER A 168 17.01 -27.25 -19.54
N TYR A 169 16.07 -26.82 -20.40
CA TYR A 169 14.75 -27.46 -20.49
C TYR A 169 14.83 -28.95 -20.87
N LEU A 170 15.90 -29.39 -21.54
CA LEU A 170 16.10 -30.80 -21.88
C LEU A 170 16.40 -31.63 -20.62
N LEU A 171 17.32 -31.16 -19.79
CA LEU A 171 17.65 -31.80 -18.51
C LEU A 171 16.45 -31.80 -17.57
N ALA A 172 15.69 -30.70 -17.54
CA ALA A 172 14.50 -30.57 -16.70
C ALA A 172 13.38 -31.55 -17.06
N LEU A 173 13.35 -32.06 -18.30
CA LEU A 173 12.38 -33.07 -18.76
C LEU A 173 12.77 -34.50 -18.36
N GLU A 174 13.99 -34.73 -17.86
CA GLU A 174 14.49 -36.04 -17.49
C GLU A 174 14.24 -36.32 -16.00
N GLN A 175 13.53 -37.40 -15.70
CA GLN A 175 13.33 -37.86 -14.32
C GLN A 175 14.68 -38.10 -13.62
N GLU A 176 15.66 -38.67 -14.33
CA GLU A 176 16.99 -38.96 -13.79
C GLU A 176 17.72 -37.70 -13.30
N THR A 177 17.51 -36.55 -13.94
CA THR A 177 18.10 -35.28 -13.50
C THR A 177 17.54 -34.86 -12.15
N ALA A 178 16.21 -34.99 -11.94
CA ALA A 178 15.57 -34.75 -10.65
C ALA A 178 16.07 -35.75 -9.60
N ASP A 179 16.09 -37.04 -9.93
CA ASP A 179 16.51 -38.10 -9.01
C ASP A 179 17.94 -37.87 -8.49
N LYS A 180 18.87 -37.46 -9.37
CA LYS A 180 20.27 -37.16 -9.01
C LYS A 180 20.40 -35.99 -8.04
N ILE A 181 19.69 -34.87 -8.29
CA ILE A 181 19.79 -33.71 -7.41
C ILE A 181 19.11 -33.97 -6.06
N TYR A 182 17.94 -34.60 -6.04
CA TYR A 182 17.25 -34.93 -4.78
C TYR A 182 17.99 -35.98 -3.94
N ALA A 183 18.79 -36.84 -4.57
CA ALA A 183 19.67 -37.75 -3.84
C ALA A 183 20.77 -37.03 -3.04
N ARG A 184 21.21 -35.85 -3.51
CA ARG A 184 22.24 -35.03 -2.84
C ARG A 184 21.65 -33.91 -1.98
N VAL A 185 20.57 -33.30 -2.43
CA VAL A 185 19.86 -32.20 -1.76
C VAL A 185 18.39 -32.58 -1.59
N PRO A 186 18.03 -33.35 -0.55
CA PRO A 186 16.67 -33.88 -0.38
C PRO A 186 15.57 -32.82 -0.24
N ASP A 187 15.94 -31.61 0.15
CA ASP A 187 15.07 -30.44 0.31
C ASP A 187 15.19 -29.43 -0.86
N PHE A 188 15.72 -29.87 -2.01
CA PHE A 188 15.80 -29.05 -3.21
C PHE A 188 14.43 -28.46 -3.59
N GLY A 189 14.40 -27.15 -3.81
CA GLY A 189 13.17 -26.39 -4.02
C GLY A 189 12.55 -26.57 -5.40
N GLY A 190 13.39 -26.84 -6.42
CA GLY A 190 12.96 -27.10 -7.79
C GLY A 190 13.64 -26.20 -8.83
N TYR A 191 13.01 -26.07 -9.99
CA TYR A 191 13.61 -25.42 -11.15
C TYR A 191 13.07 -24.01 -11.40
N MET A 192 13.97 -23.08 -11.72
CA MET A 192 13.66 -21.82 -12.38
C MET A 192 13.78 -22.08 -13.89
N MET A 193 12.80 -21.64 -14.69
CA MET A 193 12.83 -21.85 -16.14
C MET A 193 12.64 -20.55 -16.93
N LYS A 194 13.61 -20.21 -17.77
CA LYS A 194 13.48 -19.23 -18.85
C LYS A 194 13.26 -19.98 -20.17
N LEU A 195 12.03 -19.91 -20.69
CA LEU A 195 11.61 -20.66 -21.88
C LEU A 195 11.12 -19.69 -22.97
N GLY A 196 11.35 -20.05 -24.23
CA GLY A 196 10.83 -19.30 -25.38
C GLY A 196 11.24 -17.83 -25.43
N SER A 197 12.42 -17.47 -24.90
CA SER A 197 12.86 -16.07 -24.77
C SER A 197 14.32 -15.87 -25.12
N GLU A 198 14.66 -14.81 -25.86
CA GLU A 198 16.05 -14.40 -26.14
C GLU A 198 16.97 -15.56 -26.59
N LYS A 199 16.53 -16.32 -27.60
CA LYS A 199 17.22 -17.52 -28.12
C LYS A 199 17.23 -18.74 -27.18
N GLN A 200 16.71 -18.63 -25.95
CA GLN A 200 16.43 -19.80 -25.12
C GLN A 200 15.26 -20.60 -25.71
N ASN A 201 15.42 -21.92 -25.73
CA ASN A 201 14.48 -22.87 -26.32
C ASN A 201 13.52 -23.45 -25.27
N GLY A 202 12.46 -24.09 -25.75
CA GLY A 202 11.41 -24.69 -24.93
C GLY A 202 10.11 -23.87 -24.98
N ASP A 203 8.98 -24.56 -24.96
CA ASP A 203 7.65 -23.95 -24.98
C ASP A 203 7.25 -23.56 -23.54
N PRO A 204 6.98 -22.27 -23.25
CA PRO A 204 6.61 -21.83 -21.90
C PRO A 204 5.19 -22.23 -21.48
N ARG A 205 4.41 -22.85 -22.37
CA ARG A 205 3.00 -23.21 -22.13
C ARG A 205 2.84 -24.56 -21.41
N PRO A 206 1.63 -24.84 -20.87
CA PRO A 206 1.39 -26.02 -20.04
C PRO A 206 1.87 -27.36 -20.61
N PRO A 207 1.78 -27.70 -21.92
CA PRO A 207 2.15 -29.03 -22.39
C PRO A 207 3.60 -29.44 -22.09
N MET A 208 4.56 -28.51 -22.16
CA MET A 208 5.96 -28.80 -21.82
C MET A 208 6.22 -28.54 -20.34
N VAL A 209 5.76 -27.40 -19.83
CA VAL A 209 5.98 -27.02 -18.42
C VAL A 209 5.41 -28.05 -17.46
N ASN A 210 4.24 -28.60 -17.73
CA ASN A 210 3.64 -29.64 -16.88
C ASN A 210 4.46 -30.92 -16.89
N ARG A 211 5.13 -31.27 -18.00
CA ARG A 211 6.01 -32.45 -18.04
C ARG A 211 7.25 -32.25 -17.18
N ILE A 212 7.82 -31.05 -17.18
CA ILE A 212 8.91 -30.68 -16.25
C ILE A 212 8.40 -30.73 -14.82
N ALA A 213 7.21 -30.20 -14.55
CA ALA A 213 6.63 -30.20 -13.21
C ALA A 213 6.33 -31.62 -12.69
N ASP A 214 5.97 -32.55 -13.58
CA ASP A 214 5.74 -33.94 -13.24
C ASP A 214 7.03 -34.65 -12.78
N THR A 215 8.23 -34.24 -13.24
CA THR A 215 9.51 -34.84 -12.78
C THR A 215 9.85 -34.51 -11.33
N LEU A 216 9.37 -33.36 -10.84
CA LEU A 216 9.61 -32.87 -9.47
C LEU A 216 8.50 -33.26 -8.48
N LYS A 217 7.34 -33.69 -8.97
CA LYS A 217 6.11 -33.81 -8.18
C LYS A 217 6.23 -34.79 -7.01
N SER A 218 6.88 -35.94 -7.22
CA SER A 218 7.10 -36.95 -6.18
C SER A 218 7.97 -36.45 -5.02
N TYR A 219 8.81 -35.45 -5.27
CA TYR A 219 9.71 -34.84 -4.30
C TYR A 219 9.12 -33.58 -3.63
N GLY A 220 7.97 -33.09 -4.11
CA GLY A 220 7.38 -31.84 -3.64
C GLY A 220 8.06 -30.57 -4.17
N GLY A 221 8.85 -30.70 -5.26
CA GLY A 221 9.52 -29.58 -5.91
C GLY A 221 8.59 -28.75 -6.81
N TYR A 222 8.99 -27.50 -7.06
CA TYR A 222 8.25 -26.54 -7.86
C TYR A 222 8.95 -26.19 -9.17
N VAL A 223 8.17 -25.80 -10.19
CA VAL A 223 8.70 -25.16 -11.40
C VAL A 223 8.27 -23.70 -11.42
N LEU A 224 9.24 -22.79 -11.40
CA LEU A 224 9.03 -21.36 -11.53
C LEU A 224 9.30 -20.96 -12.98
N VAL A 225 8.25 -20.81 -13.78
CA VAL A 225 8.38 -20.42 -15.19
C VAL A 225 8.27 -18.92 -15.31
N ARG A 226 9.30 -18.30 -15.89
CA ARG A 226 9.33 -16.86 -16.10
C ARG A 226 8.31 -16.44 -17.17
N GLY A 227 7.58 -15.35 -16.90
CA GLY A 227 6.63 -14.75 -17.84
C GLY A 227 7.28 -13.82 -18.87
N PHE A 228 8.60 -13.62 -18.79
CA PHE A 228 9.37 -12.82 -19.72
C PHE A 228 9.72 -13.64 -20.96
N CYS A 229 8.91 -13.50 -22.03
CA CYS A 229 9.04 -14.27 -23.26
C CYS A 229 9.01 -13.34 -24.47
N TYR A 230 10.06 -13.36 -25.31
CA TYR A 230 10.11 -12.66 -26.60
C TYR A 230 11.31 -13.11 -27.44
N GLY A 231 11.31 -12.78 -28.74
CA GLY A 231 12.45 -13.03 -29.63
C GLY A 231 12.66 -14.49 -30.02
N ASN A 232 11.74 -15.40 -29.66
CA ASN A 232 11.68 -16.77 -30.17
C ASN A 232 10.35 -17.00 -30.92
N TYR A 233 10.28 -16.60 -32.19
CA TYR A 233 9.06 -16.61 -33.00
C TYR A 233 8.39 -17.97 -33.17
N ARG A 234 9.08 -19.07 -32.83
CA ARG A 234 8.48 -20.41 -32.80
C ARG A 234 7.43 -20.54 -31.69
N TYR A 235 7.67 -19.91 -30.54
CA TYR A 235 6.83 -20.03 -29.35
C TYR A 235 6.13 -18.69 -28.99
N THR A 236 6.74 -17.56 -29.36
CA THR A 236 6.24 -16.20 -29.12
C THR A 236 6.17 -15.42 -30.43
N PRO A 237 5.10 -15.58 -31.23
CA PRO A 237 5.00 -14.93 -32.55
C PRO A 237 4.66 -13.44 -32.48
N GLU A 238 4.06 -12.97 -31.38
CA GLU A 238 3.76 -11.54 -31.17
C GLU A 238 5.07 -10.73 -31.07
N PRO A 239 5.26 -9.69 -31.92
CA PRO A 239 6.49 -8.90 -31.95
C PRO A 239 6.65 -7.93 -30.77
N TYR A 240 5.57 -7.50 -30.13
CA TYR A 240 5.62 -6.49 -29.06
C TYR A 240 5.68 -7.11 -27.67
N ARG A 241 6.83 -6.99 -27.01
CA ARG A 241 7.10 -7.70 -25.74
C ARG A 241 6.16 -7.32 -24.60
N ASP A 242 5.60 -6.11 -24.60
CA ASP A 242 4.58 -5.64 -23.64
C ASP A 242 3.30 -6.48 -23.67
N LEU A 243 2.92 -6.96 -24.86
CA LEU A 243 1.66 -7.67 -25.07
C LEU A 243 1.80 -9.18 -24.78
N ILE A 244 3.01 -9.73 -24.97
CA ILE A 244 3.26 -11.17 -24.96
C ILE A 244 2.83 -11.85 -23.65
N PRO A 245 3.21 -11.38 -22.44
CA PRO A 245 2.90 -12.12 -21.21
C PRO A 245 1.39 -12.36 -21.06
N HIS A 246 0.57 -11.33 -21.25
CA HIS A 246 -0.87 -11.48 -21.14
C HIS A 246 -1.42 -12.39 -22.25
N GLU A 247 -1.10 -12.13 -23.51
CA GLU A 247 -1.65 -12.87 -24.66
C GLU A 247 -1.24 -14.35 -24.67
N LEU A 248 -0.03 -14.66 -24.18
CA LEU A 248 0.49 -16.02 -24.16
C LEU A 248 -0.07 -16.86 -23.01
N PHE A 249 -0.24 -16.27 -21.82
CA PHE A 249 -0.52 -17.03 -20.60
C PHE A 249 -1.95 -16.91 -20.09
N ALA A 250 -2.65 -15.78 -20.31
CA ALA A 250 -4.04 -15.64 -19.84
C ALA A 250 -4.98 -16.72 -20.41
N PRO A 251 -4.86 -17.16 -21.69
CA PRO A 251 -5.65 -18.28 -22.22
C PRO A 251 -5.32 -19.65 -21.60
N GLU A 252 -4.21 -19.75 -20.86
CA GLU A 252 -3.70 -20.98 -20.23
C GLU A 252 -3.99 -21.05 -18.72
N ASP A 253 -4.68 -20.06 -18.16
CA ASP A 253 -5.00 -20.02 -16.73
C ASP A 253 -5.75 -21.29 -16.25
N GLY A 254 -5.23 -21.90 -15.20
CA GLY A 254 -5.75 -23.15 -14.62
C GLY A 254 -5.39 -24.44 -15.37
N LYS A 255 -4.55 -24.37 -16.43
CA LYS A 255 -4.03 -25.57 -17.12
C LYS A 255 -2.63 -25.99 -16.65
N PHE A 256 -1.93 -25.14 -15.93
CA PHE A 256 -0.65 -25.48 -15.29
C PHE A 256 -0.86 -26.43 -14.10
N ARG A 257 0.14 -27.27 -13.78
CA ARG A 257 0.11 -28.10 -12.57
C ARG A 257 0.07 -27.25 -11.30
N ASP A 258 -0.38 -27.87 -10.21
CA ASP A 258 -0.44 -27.29 -8.87
C ASP A 258 0.94 -26.97 -8.26
N ASN A 259 2.02 -27.52 -8.81
CA ASN A 259 3.40 -27.19 -8.45
C ASN A 259 4.11 -26.28 -9.48
N VAL A 260 3.37 -25.52 -10.28
CA VAL A 260 3.93 -24.54 -11.24
C VAL A 260 3.55 -23.12 -10.83
N PHE A 261 4.57 -22.26 -10.75
CA PHE A 261 4.40 -20.82 -10.61
C PHE A 261 4.67 -20.14 -11.95
N LEU A 262 3.79 -19.21 -12.33
CA LEU A 262 4.08 -18.25 -13.40
C LEU A 262 4.66 -16.98 -12.78
N VAL A 263 5.85 -16.58 -13.22
CA VAL A 263 6.63 -15.49 -12.62
C VAL A 263 6.92 -14.40 -13.67
N PRO A 264 5.94 -13.54 -14.01
CA PRO A 264 6.18 -12.36 -14.83
C PRO A 264 7.10 -11.36 -14.12
N LYS A 265 7.72 -10.45 -14.88
CA LYS A 265 8.41 -9.29 -14.31
C LYS A 265 7.40 -8.35 -13.66
N GLY A 266 7.84 -7.58 -12.66
CA GLY A 266 7.01 -6.56 -12.01
C GLY A 266 6.69 -5.33 -12.86
N SER A 267 7.10 -5.31 -14.14
CA SER A 267 6.63 -4.35 -15.14
C SER A 267 6.24 -5.09 -16.42
N ALA A 268 5.47 -4.42 -17.28
CA ALA A 268 5.00 -4.96 -18.55
C ALA A 268 6.13 -5.36 -19.52
N VAL A 269 7.34 -4.82 -19.35
CA VAL A 269 8.41 -4.93 -20.33
C VAL A 269 9.65 -5.61 -19.73
N ASP A 270 10.54 -4.86 -19.06
CA ASP A 270 11.81 -5.41 -18.54
C ASP A 270 12.33 -4.62 -17.31
N TRP A 271 11.50 -4.56 -16.28
CA TRP A 271 11.72 -3.84 -15.02
C TRP A 271 11.80 -2.31 -15.10
N ASP A 272 11.18 -1.72 -16.11
CA ASP A 272 11.05 -0.27 -16.27
C ASP A 272 10.74 0.43 -14.97
N TYR A 273 11.45 1.52 -14.74
CA TYR A 273 11.24 2.29 -13.53
C TYR A 273 9.77 2.77 -13.41
N SER A 274 9.21 3.33 -14.50
CA SER A 274 7.93 4.03 -14.50
C SER A 274 6.80 3.33 -15.25
N ALA A 275 6.89 2.02 -15.49
CA ALA A 275 5.82 1.26 -16.13
C ALA A 275 4.66 0.93 -15.19
N PRO A 276 3.44 0.75 -15.74
CA PRO A 276 2.31 0.18 -15.00
C PRO A 276 2.61 -1.25 -14.57
N ILE A 277 1.79 -1.77 -13.64
CA ILE A 277 1.79 -3.20 -13.32
C ILE A 277 1.46 -4.02 -14.58
N PRO A 278 2.04 -5.21 -14.76
CA PRO A 278 1.78 -6.01 -15.96
C PRO A 278 0.32 -6.53 -15.94
N ALA A 279 -0.37 -6.44 -17.08
CA ALA A 279 -1.78 -6.83 -17.18
C ALA A 279 -2.06 -8.29 -16.77
N ILE A 280 -1.07 -9.16 -16.94
CA ILE A 280 -1.14 -10.57 -16.56
C ILE A 280 -1.44 -10.81 -15.07
N ASP A 281 -1.04 -9.88 -14.19
CA ASP A 281 -1.30 -10.00 -12.74
C ASP A 281 -2.81 -9.98 -12.42
N GLY A 282 -3.59 -9.27 -13.24
CA GLY A 282 -5.06 -9.24 -13.17
C GLY A 282 -5.75 -10.42 -13.85
N ALA A 283 -5.06 -11.09 -14.77
CA ALA A 283 -5.66 -12.11 -15.65
C ALA A 283 -5.59 -13.53 -15.09
N MET A 284 -4.48 -13.90 -14.43
CA MET A 284 -4.24 -15.28 -13.98
C MET A 284 -4.99 -15.57 -12.67
N LYS A 285 -6.13 -16.28 -12.70
CA LYS A 285 -6.97 -16.52 -11.52
C LYS A 285 -6.75 -17.87 -10.84
N LYS A 286 -6.31 -18.89 -11.57
CA LYS A 286 -6.28 -20.30 -11.13
C LYS A 286 -4.88 -20.89 -11.07
N THR A 287 -3.88 -20.19 -11.62
CA THR A 287 -2.46 -20.58 -11.54
C THR A 287 -1.76 -19.90 -10.36
N LEU A 288 -0.79 -20.57 -9.74
CA LEU A 288 0.07 -19.93 -8.72
C LEU A 288 0.85 -18.78 -9.35
N SER A 289 0.75 -17.61 -8.73
CA SER A 289 1.34 -16.38 -9.23
C SER A 289 2.62 -16.06 -8.46
N GLY A 290 3.68 -15.76 -9.19
CA GLY A 290 4.88 -15.10 -8.67
C GLY A 290 5.11 -13.75 -9.33
N THR A 291 6.16 -13.05 -8.92
CA THR A 291 6.67 -11.86 -9.60
C THR A 291 8.19 -11.78 -9.48
N GLU A 292 8.81 -11.15 -10.48
CA GLU A 292 10.24 -10.92 -10.55
C GLU A 292 10.55 -9.42 -10.56
N LEU A 293 11.33 -9.00 -9.56
CA LEU A 293 11.76 -7.61 -9.35
C LEU A 293 13.28 -7.53 -9.38
N VAL A 294 13.84 -6.53 -10.05
CA VAL A 294 15.29 -6.31 -10.04
C VAL A 294 15.71 -5.59 -8.76
N ILE A 295 16.54 -6.22 -7.93
CA ILE A 295 17.07 -5.62 -6.69
C ILE A 295 18.44 -5.00 -6.89
N ASP A 296 19.28 -5.61 -7.73
CA ASP A 296 20.61 -5.09 -7.98
C ASP A 296 20.61 -3.80 -8.80
N LYS A 297 21.48 -2.84 -8.45
CA LYS A 297 21.60 -1.52 -9.08
C LYS A 297 23.07 -1.13 -9.19
N ASN A 298 23.44 -0.52 -10.31
CA ASN A 298 24.78 -0.01 -10.57
C ASN A 298 24.94 1.49 -10.26
N PHE A 299 23.98 2.08 -9.55
CA PHE A 299 23.99 3.47 -9.11
C PHE A 299 23.32 3.55 -7.73
N PRO A 300 23.65 4.54 -6.88
CA PRO A 300 23.14 4.66 -5.51
C PRO A 300 21.64 4.99 -5.51
N SER A 301 20.77 3.98 -5.54
CA SER A 301 19.31 4.17 -5.59
C SER A 301 18.52 3.12 -4.81
N SER A 302 17.51 3.58 -4.08
CA SER A 302 16.56 2.70 -3.38
C SER A 302 15.26 2.54 -4.15
N TRP A 303 14.84 1.30 -4.38
CA TRP A 303 13.57 0.98 -5.05
C TRP A 303 12.52 0.39 -4.10
N VAL A 304 12.78 0.43 -2.79
CA VAL A 304 11.89 -0.18 -1.77
C VAL A 304 10.51 0.47 -1.79
N GLU A 305 10.44 1.78 -2.00
CA GLU A 305 9.17 2.50 -2.17
C GLU A 305 8.39 2.00 -3.40
N LYS A 306 9.08 1.87 -4.54
CA LYS A 306 8.47 1.35 -5.76
C LYS A 306 7.94 -0.07 -5.59
N TRP A 307 8.69 -0.98 -4.96
CA TRP A 307 8.19 -2.34 -4.73
C TRP A 307 7.03 -2.38 -3.76
N LYS A 308 7.05 -1.51 -2.74
CA LYS A 308 5.91 -1.35 -1.84
C LYS A 308 4.68 -0.85 -2.59
N TRP A 309 4.84 0.16 -3.45
CA TRP A 309 3.79 0.65 -4.34
C TRP A 309 3.25 -0.49 -5.20
N TRP A 310 4.13 -1.29 -5.84
CA TRP A 310 3.75 -2.42 -6.68
C TRP A 310 2.92 -3.45 -5.92
N LEU A 311 3.36 -3.83 -4.71
CA LEU A 311 2.66 -4.76 -3.81
C LEU A 311 1.28 -4.23 -3.39
N GLN A 312 1.10 -2.91 -3.39
CA GLN A 312 -0.15 -2.23 -3.02
C GLN A 312 -1.04 -1.90 -4.22
N GLN A 313 -0.61 -2.21 -5.45
CA GLN A 313 -1.46 -1.99 -6.62
C GLN A 313 -2.61 -2.97 -6.67
N ASP A 314 -3.78 -2.45 -7.00
CA ASP A 314 -4.99 -3.23 -7.22
C ASP A 314 -5.04 -3.72 -8.66
N THR A 315 -5.02 -5.03 -8.83
CA THR A 315 -5.10 -5.68 -10.16
C THR A 315 -6.53 -5.80 -10.66
N TYR A 316 -7.53 -5.54 -9.80
CA TYR A 316 -8.95 -5.80 -10.04
C TYR A 316 -9.27 -7.26 -10.44
N ARG A 317 -8.34 -8.20 -10.22
CA ARG A 317 -8.47 -9.63 -10.57
C ARG A 317 -9.79 -10.25 -10.11
N SER A 318 -10.23 -9.92 -8.89
CA SER A 318 -11.50 -10.38 -8.30
C SER A 318 -12.40 -9.20 -7.90
N GLY A 319 -12.29 -8.09 -8.63
CA GLY A 319 -12.88 -6.79 -8.26
C GLY A 319 -11.95 -5.95 -7.37
N PRO A 320 -12.40 -4.77 -6.92
CA PRO A 320 -11.59 -3.84 -6.14
C PRO A 320 -11.00 -4.45 -4.85
N GLY A 321 -9.79 -4.01 -4.50
CA GLY A 321 -8.96 -4.52 -3.41
C GLY A 321 -8.20 -5.81 -3.73
N SER A 322 -8.08 -6.20 -4.99
CA SER A 322 -7.30 -7.37 -5.43
C SER A 322 -5.80 -7.01 -5.49
N LEU A 323 -5.23 -6.68 -4.34
CA LEU A 323 -3.87 -6.15 -4.23
C LEU A 323 -2.83 -7.21 -4.53
N ASN A 324 -1.76 -6.85 -5.26
CA ASN A 324 -0.65 -7.75 -5.59
C ASN A 324 -0.11 -8.52 -4.37
N LYS A 325 0.09 -7.85 -3.23
CA LYS A 325 0.54 -8.49 -1.98
C LYS A 325 -0.30 -9.68 -1.51
N SER A 326 -1.59 -9.73 -1.88
CA SER A 326 -2.51 -10.81 -1.51
C SER A 326 -2.59 -11.92 -2.56
N LEU A 327 -2.02 -11.70 -3.74
CA LEU A 327 -2.10 -12.59 -4.90
C LEU A 327 -0.75 -13.25 -5.22
N THR A 328 0.35 -12.65 -4.76
CA THR A 328 1.71 -13.15 -4.97
C THR A 328 2.06 -14.28 -3.99
N HIS A 329 2.41 -15.44 -4.54
CA HIS A 329 2.83 -16.63 -3.81
C HIS A 329 4.36 -16.83 -3.86
N CYS A 330 5.02 -16.22 -4.86
CA CYS A 330 6.46 -16.19 -5.01
C CYS A 330 6.93 -14.77 -5.33
N LEU A 331 7.85 -14.22 -4.55
CA LEU A 331 8.49 -12.94 -4.85
C LEU A 331 9.98 -13.16 -5.06
N MET A 332 10.46 -12.79 -6.23
CA MET A 332 11.83 -12.99 -6.67
C MET A 332 12.56 -11.65 -6.79
N GLY A 333 13.73 -11.55 -6.18
CA GLY A 333 14.65 -10.42 -6.32
C GLY A 333 15.87 -10.81 -7.16
N VAL A 334 16.08 -10.16 -8.30
CA VAL A 334 17.21 -10.46 -9.19
C VAL A 334 18.49 -9.76 -8.74
N ALA A 335 19.51 -10.57 -8.44
CA ALA A 335 20.81 -10.21 -7.91
C ALA A 335 21.92 -10.39 -8.96
N MET A 336 22.91 -9.51 -8.93
CA MET A 336 24.08 -9.53 -9.84
C MET A 336 25.35 -9.08 -9.10
N ILE A 337 25.49 -9.48 -7.83
CA ILE A 337 26.57 -9.01 -6.95
C ILE A 337 27.91 -9.66 -7.27
N SER A 338 28.97 -8.98 -6.83
CA SER A 338 30.36 -9.45 -6.92
C SER A 338 31.03 -9.51 -5.54
N PRO A 339 32.23 -10.12 -5.41
CA PRO A 339 33.06 -10.10 -4.20
C PRO A 339 33.63 -8.71 -3.83
N SER A 340 32.86 -7.63 -3.95
CA SER A 340 33.30 -6.28 -3.59
C SER A 340 33.16 -5.99 -2.10
N PRO A 341 33.89 -4.98 -1.55
CA PRO A 341 33.84 -4.66 -0.12
C PRO A 341 32.43 -4.37 0.42
N ALA A 342 31.53 -3.87 -0.43
CA ALA A 342 30.13 -3.60 -0.11
C ALA A 342 29.16 -4.61 -0.73
N TRP A 343 29.65 -5.63 -1.46
CA TRP A 343 28.87 -6.60 -2.26
C TRP A 343 28.16 -5.99 -3.47
N THR A 344 27.54 -4.84 -3.27
CA THR A 344 26.70 -4.12 -4.24
C THR A 344 27.43 -2.95 -4.91
N ASP A 345 28.76 -2.85 -4.74
CA ASP A 345 29.67 -1.76 -5.17
C ASP A 345 29.36 -0.36 -4.61
N CYS A 346 28.12 -0.10 -4.23
CA CYS A 346 27.68 1.06 -3.46
C CYS A 346 27.04 0.59 -2.14
N PRO A 347 27.50 1.05 -0.96
CA PRO A 347 26.92 0.67 0.33
C PRO A 347 25.42 0.95 0.45
N LEU A 348 24.93 2.04 -0.16
CA LEU A 348 23.50 2.40 -0.10
C LEU A 348 22.61 1.39 -0.84
N ASN A 349 23.14 0.65 -1.83
CA ASN A 349 22.37 -0.35 -2.57
C ASN A 349 22.06 -1.61 -1.75
N GLN A 350 22.73 -1.84 -0.63
CA GLN A 350 22.40 -2.94 0.28
C GLN A 350 20.96 -2.83 0.82
N VAL A 351 20.41 -1.61 0.89
CA VAL A 351 19.02 -1.38 1.31
C VAL A 351 18.00 -2.09 0.42
N ASN A 352 18.34 -2.33 -0.85
CA ASN A 352 17.46 -2.99 -1.81
C ASN A 352 17.26 -4.47 -1.47
N TYR A 353 18.35 -5.16 -1.13
CA TYR A 353 18.34 -6.56 -0.70
C TYR A 353 17.64 -6.72 0.64
N TYR A 354 17.94 -5.83 1.59
CA TYR A 354 17.27 -5.81 2.89
C TYR A 354 15.78 -5.53 2.72
N GLY A 355 15.45 -4.41 2.07
CA GLY A 355 14.11 -3.86 1.98
C GLY A 355 13.14 -4.76 1.21
N LEU A 356 13.55 -5.35 0.09
CA LEU A 356 12.69 -6.31 -0.59
C LEU A 356 12.51 -7.58 0.24
N GLY A 357 13.52 -8.05 0.96
CA GLY A 357 13.39 -9.18 1.89
C GLY A 357 12.39 -8.88 3.02
N ARG A 358 12.43 -7.67 3.60
CA ARG A 358 11.45 -7.23 4.61
C ARG A 358 10.03 -7.15 4.05
N LEU A 359 9.87 -6.64 2.83
CA LEU A 359 8.58 -6.59 2.14
C LEU A 359 8.09 -7.99 1.74
N ALA A 360 8.97 -8.89 1.34
CA ALA A 360 8.63 -10.28 1.03
C ALA A 360 8.12 -11.01 2.29
N TRP A 361 8.74 -10.74 3.45
CA TRP A 361 8.25 -11.25 4.74
C TRP A 361 6.88 -10.66 5.08
N ASN A 362 6.74 -9.33 5.04
CA ASN A 362 5.50 -8.65 5.36
C ASN A 362 5.32 -7.37 4.53
N PRO A 363 4.54 -7.42 3.43
CA PRO A 363 4.23 -6.28 2.56
C PRO A 363 3.58 -5.07 3.26
N ASP A 364 2.95 -5.30 4.43
CA ASP A 364 2.28 -4.24 5.19
C ASP A 364 3.26 -3.37 6.02
N ARG A 365 4.53 -3.80 6.15
CA ARG A 365 5.57 -3.03 6.87
C ARG A 365 5.70 -1.62 6.31
N TYR A 366 5.82 -0.65 7.21
CA TYR A 366 5.99 0.73 6.80
C TYR A 366 7.38 0.96 6.21
N LEU A 367 7.45 1.84 5.21
CA LEU A 367 8.70 2.16 4.50
C LEU A 367 9.75 2.77 5.45
N ASP A 368 9.33 3.71 6.30
CA ASP A 368 10.20 4.34 7.31
C ASP A 368 10.76 3.32 8.29
N LYS A 369 9.97 2.31 8.69
CA LYS A 369 10.45 1.22 9.54
C LYS A 369 11.50 0.39 8.84
N ILE A 370 11.30 0.04 7.56
CA ILE A 370 12.29 -0.73 6.80
C ILE A 370 13.61 0.04 6.67
N TYR A 371 13.55 1.32 6.30
CA TYR A 371 14.75 2.15 6.19
C TYR A 371 15.42 2.38 7.53
N ASN A 372 14.68 2.73 8.58
CA ASN A 372 15.25 2.93 9.91
C ASN A 372 15.87 1.64 10.45
N GLU A 373 15.21 0.49 10.28
CA GLU A 373 15.79 -0.80 10.63
C GLU A 373 17.16 -0.97 9.96
N TRP A 374 17.24 -0.77 8.63
CA TRP A 374 18.48 -0.92 7.89
C TRP A 374 19.55 0.10 8.29
N ILE A 375 19.19 1.39 8.42
CA ILE A 375 20.14 2.45 8.75
C ILE A 375 20.75 2.24 10.14
N VAL A 376 19.96 1.87 11.15
CA VAL A 376 20.48 1.61 12.50
C VAL A 376 21.41 0.39 12.51
N GLN A 377 21.03 -0.70 11.81
CA GLN A 377 21.85 -1.91 11.76
C GLN A 377 23.13 -1.71 10.95
N THR A 378 23.09 -0.86 9.94
CA THR A 378 24.23 -0.58 9.07
C THR A 378 25.11 0.51 9.67
N PHE A 379 24.60 1.70 9.94
CA PHE A 379 25.39 2.87 10.33
C PHE A 379 25.37 3.13 11.83
N ASP A 380 24.29 3.73 12.35
CA ASP A 380 24.12 4.13 13.75
C ASP A 380 22.66 4.59 14.02
N ASP A 381 22.28 4.81 15.28
CA ASP A 381 20.97 5.33 15.69
C ASP A 381 20.93 6.86 15.91
N ASP A 382 22.03 7.58 15.65
CA ASP A 382 22.06 9.03 15.61
C ASP A 382 20.97 9.60 14.69
N PHE A 383 20.18 10.54 15.23
CA PHE A 383 19.03 11.10 14.53
C PHE A 383 19.42 11.81 13.23
N GLN A 384 20.59 12.48 13.18
CA GLN A 384 21.02 13.16 11.95
C GLN A 384 21.42 12.14 10.88
N VAL A 385 22.12 11.06 11.26
CA VAL A 385 22.42 9.94 10.35
C VAL A 385 21.12 9.34 9.80
N LEU A 386 20.17 8.99 10.67
CA LEU A 386 18.88 8.43 10.29
C LEU A 386 18.10 9.32 9.34
N ASP A 387 17.88 10.59 9.70
CA ASP A 387 17.11 11.53 8.88
C ASP A 387 17.80 11.81 7.54
N THR A 388 19.12 11.99 7.54
CA THR A 388 19.88 12.28 6.31
C THR A 388 19.86 11.12 5.34
N ILE A 389 20.14 9.91 5.80
CA ILE A 389 20.19 8.74 4.93
C ILE A 389 18.80 8.42 4.38
N ASN A 390 17.74 8.50 5.21
CA ASN A 390 16.37 8.36 4.73
C ASN A 390 16.05 9.30 3.57
N ARG A 391 16.45 10.58 3.67
CA ARG A 391 16.24 11.56 2.60
C ARG A 391 17.00 11.18 1.34
N ILE A 392 18.27 10.79 1.45
CA ILE A 392 19.08 10.37 0.31
C ILE A 392 18.45 9.17 -0.39
N LEU A 393 17.95 8.18 0.36
CA LEU A 393 17.29 7.02 -0.22
C LEU A 393 16.02 7.42 -1.01
N LEU A 394 15.19 8.32 -0.49
CA LEU A 394 14.00 8.83 -1.19
C LEU A 394 14.37 9.69 -2.42
N MET A 395 15.39 10.54 -2.30
CA MET A 395 15.86 11.40 -3.39
C MET A 395 16.45 10.58 -4.55
N SER A 396 17.17 9.51 -4.22
CA SER A 396 17.82 8.65 -5.21
C SER A 396 16.86 7.95 -6.18
N ASP A 397 15.67 7.61 -5.68
CA ASP A 397 14.58 7.02 -6.45
C ASP A 397 14.06 8.03 -7.50
N ASP A 398 13.98 9.31 -7.11
CA ASP A 398 13.51 10.38 -7.99
C ASP A 398 14.51 10.75 -9.09
N VAL A 399 15.81 10.73 -8.78
CA VAL A 399 16.86 10.89 -9.81
C VAL A 399 16.73 9.81 -10.87
N ALA A 400 16.59 8.54 -10.46
CA ALA A 400 16.45 7.40 -11.36
C ALA A 400 15.21 7.52 -12.27
N ARG A 401 14.10 8.01 -11.70
CA ARG A 401 12.85 8.27 -12.42
C ARG A 401 12.98 9.38 -13.46
N LYS A 402 13.55 10.53 -13.09
CA LYS A 402 13.62 11.73 -13.94
C LYS A 402 14.67 11.65 -15.05
N LEU A 403 15.71 10.83 -14.86
CA LEU A 403 16.71 10.53 -15.89
C LEU A 403 16.44 9.24 -16.67
N TYR A 404 15.38 8.52 -16.32
CA TYR A 404 15.02 7.26 -16.98
C TYR A 404 16.17 6.24 -16.89
N MET A 405 16.87 6.16 -15.75
CA MET A 405 18.07 5.32 -15.56
C MET A 405 17.79 3.82 -15.68
N TYR A 406 16.53 3.41 -15.47
CA TYR A 406 16.00 2.10 -15.85
C TYR A 406 14.90 2.25 -16.91
N ARG A 407 15.25 3.01 -17.95
CA ARG A 407 14.61 3.01 -19.26
C ARG A 407 13.11 3.29 -19.26
N GLY A 408 12.59 4.13 -18.37
CA GLY A 408 11.15 4.37 -18.28
C GLY A 408 10.75 5.84 -18.19
N TYR A 409 9.95 6.34 -19.13
CA TYR A 409 9.24 7.63 -19.01
C TYR A 409 7.74 7.45 -19.21
N ARG A 410 6.94 7.82 -18.19
CA ARG A 410 5.47 7.70 -18.19
C ARG A 410 4.98 6.36 -18.77
N GLY A 411 5.72 5.31 -18.39
CA GLY A 411 5.47 3.92 -18.70
C GLY A 411 5.87 3.41 -20.09
N ILE A 412 6.60 4.18 -20.88
CA ILE A 412 7.26 3.66 -22.09
C ILE A 412 8.73 3.35 -21.86
N TRP A 413 9.21 2.32 -22.54
CA TRP A 413 10.61 1.91 -22.50
C TRP A 413 11.50 2.83 -23.36
N ILE A 414 12.47 3.51 -22.75
CA ILE A 414 13.40 4.43 -23.43
C ILE A 414 14.83 3.88 -23.39
N ASP A 415 15.48 3.80 -24.55
CA ASP A 415 16.88 3.42 -24.71
C ASP A 415 17.63 4.49 -25.52
N LYS A 416 18.46 5.29 -24.83
CA LYS A 416 19.30 6.32 -25.47
C LYS A 416 20.32 5.77 -26.46
N GLY A 417 20.61 4.46 -26.42
CA GLY A 417 21.51 3.80 -27.36
C GLY A 417 20.81 3.25 -28.60
N ASP A 418 19.47 3.26 -28.64
CA ASP A 418 18.69 2.82 -29.79
C ASP A 418 18.54 3.94 -30.82
N GLU A 419 18.65 3.61 -32.10
CA GLU A 419 18.46 4.57 -33.21
C GLU A 419 17.11 5.26 -33.17
N ASN A 420 16.07 4.62 -32.60
CA ASN A 420 14.70 5.14 -32.54
C ASN A 420 14.29 5.65 -31.16
N ILE A 421 15.22 5.78 -30.20
CA ILE A 421 15.03 6.09 -28.76
C ILE A 421 14.11 5.14 -27.96
N VAL A 422 13.15 4.48 -28.62
CA VAL A 422 12.32 3.39 -28.13
C VAL A 422 12.68 2.12 -28.90
N GLU A 423 12.73 0.99 -28.19
CA GLU A 423 13.08 -0.28 -28.83
C GLU A 423 11.98 -0.69 -29.83
N ASN A 424 12.37 -1.14 -31.02
CA ASN A 424 11.45 -1.60 -32.07
C ASN A 424 10.57 -2.81 -31.68
N LYS A 425 10.89 -3.49 -30.56
CA LYS A 425 10.11 -4.59 -29.97
C LYS A 425 9.06 -4.12 -28.97
N THR A 426 8.85 -2.81 -28.86
CA THR A 426 7.81 -2.21 -28.01
C THR A 426 6.77 -1.52 -28.88
N PRO A 427 5.51 -1.39 -28.42
CA PRO A 427 4.42 -0.86 -29.23
C PRO A 427 4.41 0.68 -29.29
N TYR A 428 5.51 1.35 -28.93
CA TYR A 428 5.57 2.80 -28.70
C TYR A 428 6.32 3.54 -29.82
N ALA A 429 6.10 4.85 -29.87
CA ALA A 429 6.82 5.76 -30.75
C ALA A 429 7.13 7.08 -30.03
N ILE A 430 8.32 7.63 -30.30
CA ILE A 430 8.67 9.02 -30.04
C ILE A 430 9.04 9.64 -31.39
N ASN A 431 8.33 10.69 -31.79
CA ASN A 431 8.57 11.36 -33.07
C ASN A 431 8.39 12.87 -32.93
N ARG A 432 8.46 13.61 -34.04
CA ARG A 432 8.31 15.08 -34.06
C ARG A 432 6.96 15.59 -33.54
N ARG A 433 5.91 14.77 -33.61
CA ARG A 433 4.57 15.14 -33.16
C ARG A 433 4.42 14.92 -31.65
N GLY A 434 4.83 13.75 -31.16
CA GLY A 434 4.50 13.35 -29.80
C GLY A 434 5.11 12.03 -29.37
N ILE A 435 4.51 11.48 -28.32
CA ILE A 435 4.96 10.29 -27.59
C ILE A 435 3.76 9.41 -27.22
N GLY A 436 3.89 8.10 -27.37
CA GLY A 436 2.93 7.10 -26.88
C GLY A 436 2.81 5.85 -27.77
N PRO A 437 1.69 5.10 -27.75
CA PRO A 437 1.49 3.95 -28.63
C PRO A 437 1.58 4.32 -30.12
N ALA A 438 2.23 3.47 -30.92
CA ALA A 438 2.56 3.75 -32.31
C ALA A 438 1.34 3.76 -33.25
N SER A 439 0.20 3.23 -32.82
CA SER A 439 -1.07 3.30 -33.55
C SER A 439 -2.28 3.20 -32.61
N PRO A 440 -3.47 3.67 -33.03
CA PRO A 440 -4.71 3.48 -32.27
C PRO A 440 -5.02 2.00 -31.97
N VAL A 441 -4.71 1.10 -32.91
CA VAL A 441 -4.92 -0.35 -32.71
C VAL A 441 -4.07 -0.88 -31.56
N LEU A 442 -2.82 -0.45 -31.45
CA LEU A 442 -1.95 -0.84 -30.34
C LEU A 442 -2.40 -0.23 -29.02
N GLN A 443 -2.90 1.01 -29.06
CA GLN A 443 -3.46 1.67 -27.90
C GLN A 443 -4.64 0.88 -27.31
N ASP A 444 -5.60 0.50 -28.15
CA ASP A 444 -6.78 -0.26 -27.73
C ASP A 444 -6.37 -1.64 -27.18
N ARG A 445 -5.47 -2.35 -27.88
CA ARG A 445 -4.94 -3.64 -27.43
C ARG A 445 -4.28 -3.56 -26.05
N LEU A 446 -3.46 -2.53 -25.79
CA LEU A 446 -2.79 -2.35 -24.50
C LEU A 446 -3.78 -2.15 -23.36
N ILE A 447 -4.80 -1.32 -23.56
CA ILE A 447 -5.83 -1.05 -22.54
C ILE A 447 -6.70 -2.30 -22.31
N GLU A 448 -7.09 -3.00 -23.37
CA GLU A 448 -7.99 -4.16 -23.29
C GLU A 448 -7.44 -5.34 -22.48
N GLN A 449 -6.12 -5.45 -22.31
CA GLN A 449 -5.51 -6.49 -21.47
C GLN A 449 -5.85 -6.35 -19.98
N TYR A 450 -6.15 -5.14 -19.51
CA TYR A 450 -6.40 -4.88 -18.09
C TYR A 450 -7.81 -5.27 -17.67
N ALA A 451 -8.04 -5.50 -16.37
CA ALA A 451 -9.38 -5.69 -15.83
C ALA A 451 -10.22 -4.40 -15.91
N PRO A 452 -11.56 -4.45 -15.99
CA PRO A 452 -12.42 -3.28 -16.26
C PRO A 452 -12.14 -2.05 -15.40
N GLY A 453 -11.86 -2.21 -14.10
CA GLY A 453 -11.53 -1.08 -13.22
C GLY A 453 -10.21 -0.38 -13.58
N LEU A 454 -9.17 -1.13 -13.97
CA LEU A 454 -7.93 -0.53 -14.46
C LEU A 454 -8.08 0.03 -15.88
N ARG A 455 -8.97 -0.53 -16.72
CA ARG A 455 -9.29 0.09 -18.02
C ARG A 455 -9.89 1.48 -17.86
N GLU A 456 -10.75 1.68 -16.86
CA GLU A 456 -11.31 3.00 -16.55
C GLU A 456 -10.22 3.98 -16.11
N VAL A 457 -9.26 3.52 -15.30
CA VAL A 457 -8.15 4.36 -14.81
C VAL A 457 -7.17 4.69 -15.94
N TYR A 458 -6.63 3.68 -16.63
CA TYR A 458 -5.61 3.85 -17.67
C TYR A 458 -6.17 4.37 -18.99
N GLY A 459 -7.45 4.13 -19.27
CA GLY A 459 -8.15 4.69 -20.43
C GLY A 459 -8.48 6.18 -20.30
N ASP A 460 -8.37 6.76 -19.10
CA ASP A 460 -8.50 8.20 -18.87
C ASP A 460 -7.11 8.85 -18.77
N PRO A 461 -6.76 9.80 -19.65
CA PRO A 461 -5.43 10.41 -19.70
C PRO A 461 -5.10 11.28 -18.47
N VAL A 462 -6.08 11.67 -17.67
CA VAL A 462 -5.90 12.46 -16.44
C VAL A 462 -5.79 11.53 -15.23
N ARG A 463 -6.61 10.49 -15.14
CA ARG A 463 -6.52 9.50 -14.04
C ARG A 463 -5.29 8.61 -14.16
N GLY A 464 -4.98 8.17 -15.38
CA GLY A 464 -3.81 7.35 -15.71
C GLY A 464 -2.56 8.16 -16.07
N GLU A 465 -2.50 9.45 -15.74
CA GLU A 465 -1.46 10.36 -16.25
C GLU A 465 -0.02 9.93 -15.91
N GLU A 466 0.17 9.22 -14.79
CA GLU A 466 1.47 8.64 -14.42
C GLU A 466 2.03 7.71 -15.51
N PHE A 467 1.15 6.95 -16.17
CA PHE A 467 1.46 6.01 -17.25
C PHE A 467 0.91 6.49 -18.60
N LEU A 468 0.74 7.81 -18.75
CA LEU A 468 0.06 8.42 -19.90
C LEU A 468 0.58 7.87 -21.22
N SER A 469 1.90 7.83 -21.39
CA SER A 469 2.55 7.43 -22.64
C SER A 469 2.43 5.93 -22.93
N SER A 470 2.15 5.08 -21.94
CA SER A 470 1.84 3.66 -22.20
C SER A 470 0.50 3.49 -22.89
N PHE A 471 -0.47 4.37 -22.64
CA PHE A 471 -1.87 4.16 -23.00
C PHE A 471 -2.47 5.24 -23.90
N HIS A 472 -1.75 6.34 -24.13
CA HIS A 472 -2.23 7.46 -24.94
C HIS A 472 -1.10 8.06 -25.76
N PHE A 473 -1.32 8.21 -27.07
CA PHE A 473 -0.45 9.05 -27.88
C PHE A 473 -0.82 10.52 -27.66
N ARG A 474 0.14 11.35 -27.24
CA ARG A 474 -0.06 12.79 -26.99
C ARG A 474 1.03 13.62 -27.64
N ASP A 475 0.63 14.80 -28.12
CA ASP A 475 1.54 15.77 -28.73
C ASP A 475 2.47 16.37 -27.66
N HIS A 476 3.67 16.82 -28.05
CA HIS A 476 4.69 17.31 -27.10
C HIS A 476 4.24 18.52 -26.25
N ASP A 477 3.28 19.29 -26.75
CA ASP A 477 2.68 20.45 -26.09
C ASP A 477 1.49 20.09 -25.19
N TYR A 478 1.12 18.80 -25.11
CA TYR A 478 0.11 18.32 -24.19
C TYR A 478 0.47 18.73 -22.76
N ARG A 479 -0.43 19.50 -22.13
CA ARG A 479 -0.22 20.03 -20.79
C ARG A 479 -0.65 18.99 -19.76
N LEU A 480 0.34 18.50 -19.03
CA LEU A 480 0.16 17.62 -17.89
C LEU A 480 -0.59 18.33 -16.76
N SER A 481 -1.14 17.54 -15.86
CA SER A 481 -1.85 18.03 -14.69
C SER A 481 -0.94 18.97 -13.88
N ILE A 482 0.36 18.70 -13.79
CA ILE A 482 1.35 19.55 -13.10
C ILE A 482 1.63 20.92 -13.77
N GLY A 483 1.00 21.21 -14.92
CA GLY A 483 1.10 22.49 -15.63
C GLY A 483 2.22 22.56 -16.66
N ARG A 484 3.18 21.63 -16.67
CA ARG A 484 4.18 21.48 -17.73
C ARG A 484 3.59 20.82 -18.98
N THR A 485 4.11 21.16 -20.15
CA THR A 485 3.96 20.33 -21.34
C THR A 485 4.78 19.05 -21.22
N LEU A 486 4.49 18.02 -22.03
CA LEU A 486 5.26 16.78 -22.01
C LEU A 486 6.75 17.02 -22.28
N ILE A 487 7.10 17.89 -23.23
CA ILE A 487 8.51 18.17 -23.53
C ILE A 487 9.21 19.00 -22.44
N GLU A 488 8.47 19.88 -21.75
CA GLU A 488 8.96 20.60 -20.58
C GLU A 488 9.19 19.66 -19.38
N ASP A 489 8.35 18.64 -19.20
CA ASP A 489 8.53 17.61 -18.18
C ASP A 489 9.78 16.77 -18.45
N VAL A 490 10.01 16.40 -19.71
CA VAL A 490 11.22 15.66 -20.13
C VAL A 490 12.48 16.45 -19.81
N TYR A 491 12.66 17.64 -20.39
CA TYR A 491 13.93 18.38 -20.22
C TYR A 491 14.05 18.99 -18.83
N GLY A 492 12.96 19.50 -18.25
CA GLY A 492 12.96 20.04 -16.90
C GLY A 492 13.24 18.98 -15.84
N GLY A 493 12.71 17.76 -16.02
CA GLY A 493 12.98 16.62 -15.14
C GLY A 493 14.46 16.24 -15.12
N MET A 494 15.12 16.22 -16.28
CA MET A 494 16.55 15.90 -16.35
C MET A 494 17.43 16.95 -15.64
N GLU A 495 17.08 18.24 -15.75
CA GLU A 495 17.79 19.28 -14.97
C GLU A 495 17.61 19.10 -13.47
N GLU A 496 16.37 18.86 -13.04
CA GLU A 496 16.04 18.64 -11.65
C GLU A 496 16.81 17.44 -11.08
N ALA A 497 16.91 16.34 -11.83
CA ALA A 497 17.60 15.13 -11.40
C ALA A 497 19.09 15.38 -11.11
N VAL A 498 19.78 16.15 -11.95
CA VAL A 498 21.19 16.51 -11.71
C VAL A 498 21.33 17.37 -10.46
N GLN A 499 20.38 18.27 -10.19
CA GLN A 499 20.40 19.07 -8.96
C GLN A 499 20.12 18.22 -7.71
N ILE A 500 19.17 17.29 -7.79
CA ILE A 500 18.85 16.37 -6.70
C ILE A 500 20.06 15.48 -6.38
N ALA A 501 20.75 14.95 -7.41
CA ALA A 501 21.98 14.17 -7.22
C ALA A 501 23.07 14.98 -6.48
N LYS A 502 23.26 16.26 -6.83
CA LYS A 502 24.19 17.15 -6.10
C LYS A 502 23.76 17.39 -4.66
N GLN A 503 22.45 17.56 -4.42
CA GLN A 503 21.92 17.71 -3.06
C GLN A 503 22.16 16.46 -2.22
N MET A 504 22.11 15.25 -2.80
CA MET A 504 22.46 14.01 -2.10
C MET A 504 23.91 14.04 -1.59
N VAL A 505 24.86 14.52 -2.40
CA VAL A 505 26.27 14.70 -1.99
C VAL A 505 26.38 15.69 -0.82
N GLU A 506 25.73 16.86 -0.93
CA GLU A 506 25.79 17.88 0.12
C GLU A 506 25.10 17.45 1.42
N LEU A 507 24.09 16.59 1.33
CA LEU A 507 23.47 15.95 2.49
C LEU A 507 24.43 14.94 3.13
N TRP A 508 25.05 14.07 2.34
CA TRP A 508 25.98 13.05 2.85
C TRP A 508 27.18 13.68 3.57
N LYS A 509 27.76 14.76 3.01
CA LYS A 509 28.88 15.49 3.63
C LYS A 509 28.59 15.98 5.06
N ARG A 510 27.32 16.24 5.41
CA ARG A 510 26.94 16.65 6.78
C ARG A 510 27.13 15.54 7.82
N LEU A 511 27.34 14.31 7.38
CA LEU A 511 27.58 13.14 8.22
C LEU A 511 29.08 12.88 8.47
N GLU A 512 29.97 13.75 7.99
CA GLU A 512 31.41 13.65 8.25
C GLU A 512 31.66 13.59 9.78
N GLY A 513 32.47 12.63 10.22
CA GLY A 513 32.74 12.38 11.63
C GLY A 513 31.61 11.73 12.43
N ARG A 514 30.44 11.48 11.82
CA ARG A 514 29.31 10.70 12.41
C ARG A 514 29.24 9.27 11.89
N ILE A 515 29.86 9.00 10.75
CA ILE A 515 30.05 7.68 10.16
C ILE A 515 31.55 7.39 10.15
N ASP A 516 31.96 6.11 10.25
CA ASP A 516 33.38 5.77 10.09
C ASP A 516 33.91 6.21 8.73
N GLU A 517 35.16 6.67 8.75
CA GLU A 517 35.86 7.27 7.61
C GLU A 517 35.79 6.39 6.35
N ARG A 518 35.99 5.07 6.49
CA ARG A 518 36.01 4.16 5.33
C ARG A 518 34.67 4.13 4.60
N ARG A 519 33.55 3.96 5.31
CA ARG A 519 32.22 3.94 4.67
C ARG A 519 31.78 5.33 4.23
N PHE A 520 32.15 6.37 4.99
CA PHE A 520 31.87 7.75 4.64
C PHE A 520 32.48 8.10 3.27
N GLU A 521 33.81 7.92 3.12
CA GLU A 521 34.54 8.24 1.89
C GLU A 521 34.07 7.36 0.72
N TYR A 522 33.96 6.04 0.93
CA TYR A 522 33.54 5.13 -0.15
C TYR A 522 32.12 5.44 -0.66
N THR A 523 31.21 5.84 0.22
CA THR A 523 29.85 6.25 -0.19
C THR A 523 29.86 7.63 -0.84
N LEU A 524 30.68 8.55 -0.34
CA LEU A 524 30.83 9.89 -0.92
C LEU A 524 31.34 9.81 -2.35
N ASP A 525 32.38 9.00 -2.62
CA ASP A 525 32.91 8.76 -3.96
C ASP A 525 31.83 8.23 -4.90
N ASN A 526 31.06 7.22 -4.48
CA ASN A 526 29.95 6.68 -5.25
C ASN A 526 28.88 7.75 -5.57
N LEU A 527 28.57 8.65 -4.62
CA LEU A 527 27.60 9.72 -4.83
C LEU A 527 28.13 10.81 -5.77
N VAL A 528 29.43 11.11 -5.71
CA VAL A 528 30.09 12.06 -6.62
C VAL A 528 30.14 11.50 -8.04
N ASP A 529 30.53 10.23 -8.21
CA ASP A 529 30.51 9.54 -9.50
C ASP A 529 29.08 9.52 -10.07
N PHE A 530 28.08 9.27 -9.23
CA PHE A 530 26.68 9.32 -9.63
C PHE A 530 26.23 10.69 -10.16
N VAL A 531 26.76 11.79 -9.64
CA VAL A 531 26.48 13.14 -10.17
C VAL A 531 27.04 13.30 -11.59
N GLU A 532 28.22 12.76 -11.87
CA GLU A 532 28.81 12.81 -13.21
C GLU A 532 28.05 11.91 -14.19
N ASP A 533 27.68 10.69 -13.76
CA ASP A 533 26.81 9.80 -14.54
C ASP A 533 25.46 10.45 -14.85
N ALA A 534 24.84 11.11 -13.86
CA ALA A 534 23.57 11.81 -14.04
C ALA A 534 23.67 12.94 -15.08
N LYS A 535 24.78 13.69 -15.12
CA LYS A 535 25.03 14.71 -16.15
C LYS A 535 25.20 14.07 -17.53
N GLY A 536 25.99 13.00 -17.63
CA GLY A 536 26.21 12.29 -18.89
C GLY A 536 24.92 11.67 -19.44
N ASP A 537 24.08 11.12 -18.56
CA ASP A 537 22.77 10.59 -18.89
C ASP A 537 21.82 11.68 -19.37
N ARG A 538 21.72 12.81 -18.65
CA ARG A 538 20.95 13.98 -19.08
C ARG A 538 21.37 14.41 -20.49
N ASP A 539 22.66 14.59 -20.73
CA ASP A 539 23.14 15.15 -22.01
C ASP A 539 22.87 14.18 -23.17
N SER A 540 23.13 12.88 -22.95
CA SER A 540 22.88 11.84 -23.95
C SER A 540 21.39 11.69 -24.26
N MET A 541 20.55 11.67 -23.22
CA MET A 541 19.11 11.54 -23.36
C MET A 541 18.50 12.78 -24.01
N ALA A 542 18.90 13.98 -23.56
CA ALA A 542 18.45 15.22 -24.17
C ALA A 542 18.78 15.25 -25.65
N LYS A 543 20.00 14.87 -26.04
CA LYS A 543 20.38 14.76 -27.46
C LYS A 543 19.48 13.78 -28.22
N ALA A 544 19.21 12.59 -27.68
CA ALA A 544 18.33 11.63 -28.31
C ALA A 544 16.92 12.23 -28.53
N PHE A 545 16.37 12.93 -27.54
CA PHE A 545 15.09 13.64 -27.69
C PHE A 545 15.17 14.77 -28.72
N GLU A 546 16.23 15.56 -28.77
CA GLU A 546 16.39 16.62 -29.79
C GLU A 546 16.39 16.04 -31.21
N ASP A 547 17.11 14.95 -31.43
CA ASP A 547 17.24 14.30 -32.73
C ASP A 547 15.88 13.75 -33.22
N HIS A 548 15.05 13.23 -32.31
CA HIS A 548 13.75 12.62 -32.63
C HIS A 548 12.57 13.60 -32.65
N THR A 549 12.58 14.58 -31.74
CA THR A 549 11.48 15.54 -31.60
C THR A 549 11.71 16.80 -32.44
N GLY A 550 12.96 17.12 -32.78
CA GLY A 550 13.36 18.39 -33.39
C GLY A 550 13.30 19.59 -32.44
N THR A 551 12.96 19.39 -31.16
CA THR A 551 12.84 20.47 -30.17
C THR A 551 14.12 20.55 -29.35
N LYS A 552 14.78 21.71 -29.37
CA LYS A 552 16.02 21.94 -28.61
C LYS A 552 15.77 22.07 -27.11
N ARG A 553 16.63 21.46 -26.30
CA ARG A 553 16.58 21.53 -24.84
C ARG A 553 16.64 22.97 -24.36
N ASP A 554 17.60 23.75 -24.85
CA ASP A 554 17.81 25.13 -24.40
C ASP A 554 16.60 26.04 -24.72
N ASP A 555 15.95 25.83 -25.87
CA ASP A 555 14.71 26.53 -26.23
C ASP A 555 13.58 26.23 -25.25
N VAL A 556 13.49 24.99 -24.74
CA VAL A 556 12.50 24.62 -23.73
C VAL A 556 12.87 25.19 -22.37
N LEU A 557 14.14 25.09 -21.95
CA LEU A 557 14.60 25.62 -20.67
C LEU A 557 14.42 27.14 -20.56
N SER A 558 14.57 27.88 -21.67
CA SER A 558 14.31 29.33 -21.71
C SER A 558 12.86 29.72 -21.33
N ARG A 559 11.91 28.78 -21.47
CA ARG A 559 10.49 28.96 -21.11
C ARG A 559 10.20 28.66 -19.64
N LEU A 560 11.11 27.97 -18.95
CA LEU A 560 10.96 27.58 -17.54
C LEU A 560 11.43 28.67 -16.58
N THR A 561 11.06 29.93 -16.82
CA THR A 561 11.32 31.07 -15.90
C THR A 561 10.05 31.48 -15.15
N ALA A 562 10.17 32.19 -14.03
CA ALA A 562 8.98 32.67 -13.29
C ALA A 562 8.02 33.49 -14.16
N PRO A 563 8.48 34.52 -14.91
CA PRO A 563 7.59 35.32 -15.75
C PRO A 563 6.98 34.52 -16.92
N ALA A 564 7.77 33.66 -17.57
CA ALA A 564 7.30 32.87 -18.71
C ALA A 564 6.29 31.78 -18.30
N LEU A 565 6.48 31.13 -17.14
CA LEU A 565 5.50 30.19 -16.62
C LEU A 565 4.24 30.91 -16.13
N ALA A 566 4.38 32.08 -15.49
CA ALA A 566 3.24 32.87 -15.02
C ALA A 566 2.34 33.35 -16.18
N SER A 567 2.91 33.68 -17.35
CA SER A 567 2.12 34.09 -18.52
C SER A 567 1.24 32.98 -19.09
N VAL A 568 1.54 31.72 -18.78
CA VAL A 568 0.73 30.53 -19.11
C VAL A 568 0.04 29.94 -17.88
N GLY A 569 -0.09 30.71 -16.80
CA GLY A 569 -0.84 30.33 -15.59
C GLY A 569 -0.18 29.28 -14.71
N THR A 570 1.16 29.15 -14.74
CA THR A 570 1.93 28.20 -13.91
C THR A 570 2.93 28.93 -13.01
N PHE A 571 2.95 28.61 -11.72
CA PHE A 571 3.70 29.31 -10.68
C PHE A 571 4.56 28.30 -9.91
N ASN A 572 5.78 28.02 -10.38
CA ASN A 572 6.69 27.07 -9.73
C ASN A 572 7.30 27.68 -8.46
N VAL A 573 7.09 27.04 -7.30
CA VAL A 573 7.53 27.54 -5.99
C VAL A 573 9.04 27.80 -5.89
N ARG A 574 9.88 27.07 -6.63
CA ARG A 574 11.33 27.30 -6.67
C ARG A 574 11.70 28.66 -7.24
N HIS A 575 10.93 29.17 -8.21
CA HIS A 575 11.13 30.50 -8.78
C HIS A 575 10.72 31.63 -7.83
N TYR A 576 10.03 31.28 -6.74
CA TYR A 576 9.66 32.20 -5.66
C TYR A 576 10.56 32.04 -4.42
N GLY A 577 11.58 31.18 -4.48
CA GLY A 577 12.61 31.03 -3.46
C GLY A 577 12.51 29.77 -2.60
N ALA A 578 11.65 28.81 -2.96
CA ALA A 578 11.58 27.53 -2.25
C ALA A 578 12.84 26.70 -2.54
N ALA A 579 13.47 26.16 -1.50
CA ALA A 579 14.64 25.29 -1.62
C ALA A 579 14.23 23.84 -1.88
N GLY A 580 13.22 23.34 -1.13
CA GLY A 580 12.82 21.93 -1.22
C GLY A 580 13.89 20.95 -0.73
N ASP A 581 14.76 21.38 0.20
CA ASP A 581 15.86 20.58 0.77
C ASP A 581 15.51 19.91 2.12
N GLY A 582 14.33 20.21 2.64
CA GLY A 582 13.76 19.69 3.87
C GLY A 582 14.37 20.28 5.14
N THR A 583 15.09 21.39 5.05
CA THR A 583 15.80 22.00 6.19
C THR A 583 15.40 23.46 6.43
N VAL A 584 15.11 24.20 5.38
CA VAL A 584 14.61 25.57 5.48
C VAL A 584 13.08 25.61 5.54
N ASN A 585 12.52 26.73 6.02
CA ASN A 585 11.09 26.98 5.97
C ASN A 585 10.70 27.49 4.58
N ASP A 586 10.05 26.64 3.78
CA ASP A 586 9.61 26.93 2.42
C ASP A 586 8.24 27.65 2.36
N ALA A 587 7.51 27.77 3.49
CA ALA A 587 6.18 28.39 3.52
C ALA A 587 6.15 29.81 2.92
N PRO A 588 7.12 30.73 3.18
CA PRO A 588 7.11 32.06 2.60
C PRO A 588 7.15 32.05 1.06
N ALA A 589 7.95 31.16 0.47
CA ALA A 589 8.06 31.05 -0.98
C ALA A 589 6.81 30.44 -1.61
N ILE A 590 6.25 29.40 -0.98
CA ILE A 590 4.99 28.76 -1.41
C ILE A 590 3.84 29.76 -1.37
N ASN A 591 3.67 30.48 -0.26
CA ASN A 591 2.61 31.47 -0.12
C ASN A 591 2.79 32.64 -1.09
N LYS A 592 4.04 33.08 -1.37
CA LYS A 592 4.32 34.09 -2.42
C LYS A 592 3.90 33.61 -3.82
N ALA A 593 4.11 32.34 -4.14
CA ALA A 593 3.65 31.76 -5.40
C ALA A 593 2.11 31.71 -5.49
N ILE A 594 1.43 31.37 -4.38
CA ILE A 594 -0.03 31.39 -4.29
C ILE A 594 -0.60 32.79 -4.49
N GLU A 595 -0.05 33.80 -3.82
CA GLU A 595 -0.50 35.19 -3.96
C GLU A 595 -0.28 35.68 -5.41
N ALA A 596 0.87 35.38 -6.02
CA ALA A 596 1.12 35.73 -7.42
C ALA A 596 0.14 35.03 -8.38
N CYS A 597 -0.18 33.76 -8.12
CA CYS A 597 -1.14 32.99 -8.90
C CYS A 597 -2.55 33.58 -8.81
N ASN A 598 -3.01 33.90 -7.60
CA ASN A 598 -4.31 34.52 -7.38
C ASN A 598 -4.39 35.91 -8.03
N ALA A 599 -3.34 36.74 -7.88
CA ALA A 599 -3.28 38.08 -8.47
C ALA A 599 -3.31 38.06 -10.01
N ALA A 600 -2.85 36.98 -10.65
CA ALA A 600 -2.93 36.78 -12.09
C ALA A 600 -4.31 36.30 -12.59
N GLY A 601 -5.30 36.17 -11.70
CA GLY A 601 -6.63 35.65 -12.01
C GLY A 601 -6.80 34.15 -11.78
N GLY A 602 -5.77 33.47 -11.26
CA GLY A 602 -5.76 32.04 -11.00
C GLY A 602 -4.73 31.27 -11.83
N GLY A 603 -4.66 29.96 -11.60
CA GLY A 603 -3.69 29.10 -12.26
C GLY A 603 -3.23 27.94 -11.38
N THR A 604 -2.07 27.38 -11.72
CA THR A 604 -1.45 26.27 -11.02
C THR A 604 -0.20 26.72 -10.27
N VAL A 605 -0.18 26.56 -8.96
CA VAL A 605 1.04 26.62 -8.14
C VAL A 605 1.68 25.25 -8.13
N PHE A 606 2.87 25.14 -8.73
CA PHE A 606 3.56 23.87 -8.94
C PHE A 606 4.68 23.67 -7.91
N VAL A 607 4.62 22.55 -7.18
CA VAL A 607 5.61 22.08 -6.23
C VAL A 607 6.37 20.92 -6.87
N PRO A 608 7.58 21.14 -7.42
CA PRO A 608 8.37 20.07 -8.03
C PRO A 608 8.90 19.11 -6.96
N SER A 609 9.43 17.96 -7.37
CA SER A 609 10.04 16.99 -6.43
C SER A 609 11.07 17.62 -5.50
N GLY A 610 11.08 17.19 -4.24
CA GLY A 610 11.86 17.75 -3.15
C GLY A 610 11.10 17.69 -1.83
N ILE A 611 11.80 17.92 -0.71
CA ILE A 611 11.17 17.95 0.62
C ILE A 611 11.01 19.41 1.02
N TYR A 612 9.78 19.89 1.10
CA TYR A 612 9.47 21.27 1.45
C TYR A 612 9.00 21.31 2.89
N THR A 613 9.91 21.65 3.79
CA THR A 613 9.55 21.81 5.20
C THR A 613 8.84 23.15 5.37
N SER A 614 7.61 23.13 5.88
CA SER A 614 6.70 24.27 5.75
C SER A 614 5.95 24.52 7.06
N GLY A 615 5.79 25.81 7.40
CA GLY A 615 4.68 26.27 8.24
C GLY A 615 3.35 26.22 7.47
N SER A 616 2.37 27.01 7.90
CA SER A 616 1.04 27.00 7.29
C SER A 616 1.02 27.59 5.87
N ILE A 617 0.34 26.89 4.96
CA ILE A 617 0.12 27.27 3.56
C ILE A 617 -1.30 27.81 3.39
N HIS A 618 -1.42 29.02 2.85
CA HIS A 618 -2.67 29.78 2.81
C HIS A 618 -3.29 29.75 1.41
N LEU A 619 -4.34 28.94 1.22
CA LEU A 619 -5.01 28.83 -0.08
C LEU A 619 -5.86 30.07 -0.41
N LYS A 620 -5.98 30.37 -1.70
CA LYS A 620 -6.81 31.45 -2.27
C LYS A 620 -7.74 30.91 -3.35
N SER A 621 -8.76 31.69 -3.71
CA SER A 621 -9.66 31.34 -4.81
C SER A 621 -8.91 31.21 -6.14
N ASN A 622 -9.42 30.36 -7.03
CA ASN A 622 -8.89 30.11 -8.38
C ASN A 622 -7.45 29.54 -8.42
N VAL A 623 -6.95 28.99 -7.31
CA VAL A 623 -5.61 28.40 -7.21
C VAL A 623 -5.69 26.88 -7.22
N LYS A 624 -4.83 26.26 -8.05
CA LYS A 624 -4.60 24.82 -8.10
C LYS A 624 -3.20 24.52 -7.57
N LEU A 625 -3.07 23.91 -6.40
CA LEU A 625 -1.81 23.48 -5.82
C LEU A 625 -1.45 22.07 -6.32
N ALA A 626 -0.44 21.98 -7.18
CA ALA A 626 0.01 20.74 -7.83
C ALA A 626 1.32 20.24 -7.20
N LEU A 627 1.34 19.00 -6.71
CA LEU A 627 2.52 18.35 -6.16
C LEU A 627 3.04 17.29 -7.14
N ASP A 628 4.27 17.43 -7.60
CA ASP A 628 4.94 16.42 -8.42
C ASP A 628 5.16 15.11 -7.63
N LYS A 629 5.37 14.02 -8.35
CA LYS A 629 5.84 12.76 -7.76
C LYS A 629 7.20 13.01 -7.11
N GLY A 630 7.38 12.59 -5.86
CA GLY A 630 8.57 12.89 -5.05
C GLY A 630 8.52 14.23 -4.31
N ALA A 631 7.52 15.09 -4.55
CA ALA A 631 7.32 16.28 -3.73
C ALA A 631 6.73 15.88 -2.37
N VAL A 632 7.37 16.32 -1.27
CA VAL A 632 6.89 16.13 0.10
C VAL A 632 6.68 17.49 0.74
N LEU A 633 5.43 17.91 0.96
CA LEU A 633 5.11 19.06 1.81
C LEU A 633 5.08 18.58 3.26
N LYS A 634 6.15 18.85 4.01
CA LYS A 634 6.35 18.36 5.38
C LYS A 634 6.04 19.45 6.40
N ALA A 635 5.15 19.15 7.34
CA ALA A 635 4.87 20.02 8.47
C ALA A 635 6.13 20.31 9.29
N MET A 636 6.40 21.59 9.56
CA MET A 636 7.48 22.04 10.43
C MET A 636 6.94 22.36 11.84
N PRO A 637 7.54 21.81 12.91
CA PRO A 637 7.12 22.13 14.26
C PRO A 637 7.50 23.58 14.63
N GLY A 638 6.68 24.23 15.45
CA GLY A 638 6.97 25.53 16.05
C GLY A 638 6.60 26.75 15.20
N ILE A 639 6.25 26.56 13.94
CA ILE A 639 5.99 27.66 12.99
C ILE A 639 4.63 27.55 12.27
N MET A 640 3.74 26.68 12.72
CA MET A 640 2.36 26.64 12.24
C MET A 640 1.56 27.83 12.77
N ASP A 641 0.54 28.24 12.02
CA ASP A 641 -0.41 29.24 12.49
C ASP A 641 -1.10 28.75 13.78
N PRO A 642 -1.39 29.65 14.72
CA PRO A 642 -2.16 29.30 15.91
C PRO A 642 -3.64 29.11 15.56
N TRP A 643 -4.41 28.59 16.52
CA TRP A 643 -5.87 28.68 16.45
C TRP A 643 -6.31 30.14 16.34
N GLU A 644 -7.16 30.40 15.35
CA GLU A 644 -7.82 31.68 15.18
C GLU A 644 -8.97 31.86 16.19
N PRO A 645 -9.31 33.08 16.61
CA PRO A 645 -10.47 33.28 17.48
C PRO A 645 -11.79 32.81 16.82
N ASN A 646 -12.56 31.99 17.52
CA ASN A 646 -13.91 31.59 17.11
C ASN A 646 -14.91 31.81 18.26
N PRO A 647 -15.84 32.79 18.18
CA PRO A 647 -16.80 33.09 19.26
C PRO A 647 -17.79 31.96 19.54
N ASN A 648 -17.91 31.01 18.62
CA ASN A 648 -18.81 29.86 18.74
C ASN A 648 -18.19 28.71 19.54
N ASP A 649 -16.89 28.71 19.80
CA ASP A 649 -16.30 27.71 20.69
C ASP A 649 -16.75 27.97 22.13
N LYS A 650 -17.70 27.16 22.60
CA LYS A 650 -18.22 27.16 23.97
C LYS A 650 -17.72 25.96 24.79
N GLY A 651 -16.76 25.19 24.27
CA GLY A 651 -16.24 23.98 24.92
C GLY A 651 -17.22 22.81 24.98
N LEU A 652 -18.26 22.80 24.12
CA LEU A 652 -19.28 21.74 24.07
C LEU A 652 -18.85 20.53 23.22
N MET A 653 -17.88 20.72 22.33
CA MET A 653 -17.39 19.72 21.37
C MET A 653 -15.87 19.78 21.29
N ASP A 654 -15.26 18.92 20.46
CA ASP A 654 -13.82 18.95 20.22
C ASP A 654 -13.41 20.32 19.61
N SER A 655 -12.54 21.06 20.31
CA SER A 655 -12.08 22.40 19.90
C SER A 655 -11.44 22.40 18.52
N ALA A 656 -10.87 21.29 18.07
CA ALA A 656 -10.29 21.21 16.73
C ALA A 656 -11.33 21.41 15.60
N TYR A 657 -12.65 21.27 15.85
CA TYR A 657 -13.70 21.64 14.90
C TYR A 657 -13.91 23.16 14.76
N TYR A 658 -13.49 23.95 15.74
CA TYR A 658 -13.73 25.39 15.79
C TYR A 658 -12.59 26.23 15.19
N HIS A 659 -11.45 25.61 14.90
CA HIS A 659 -10.24 26.30 14.49
C HIS A 659 -9.60 25.60 13.28
N TRP A 660 -9.49 26.29 12.16
CA TRP A 660 -9.04 25.75 10.87
C TRP A 660 -7.63 26.23 10.50
N GLU A 661 -7.20 27.38 11.00
CA GLU A 661 -5.94 28.01 10.56
C GLU A 661 -4.70 27.27 11.07
N ALA A 662 -4.80 26.54 12.21
CA ALA A 662 -3.73 25.69 12.73
C ALA A 662 -3.55 24.38 11.94
N SER A 663 -3.23 24.51 10.66
CA SER A 663 -3.12 23.40 9.71
C SER A 663 -1.92 23.60 8.80
N LEU A 664 -1.41 22.50 8.23
CA LEU A 664 -0.38 22.57 7.20
C LEU A 664 -0.92 23.32 5.96
N ILE A 665 -2.13 23.01 5.53
CA ILE A 665 -2.84 23.72 4.47
C ILE A 665 -4.20 24.16 4.99
N TRP A 666 -4.56 25.43 4.82
CA TRP A 666 -5.90 25.90 5.13
C TRP A 666 -6.47 26.87 4.09
N GLY A 667 -7.81 26.91 4.03
CA GLY A 667 -8.56 27.82 3.18
C GLY A 667 -9.90 28.20 3.81
N ARG A 668 -10.27 29.48 3.73
CA ARG A 668 -11.51 30.02 4.32
C ARG A 668 -12.25 30.92 3.34
N ASN A 669 -13.51 30.60 3.07
CA ASN A 669 -14.38 31.39 2.19
C ASN A 669 -13.76 31.64 0.80
N ILE A 670 -13.27 30.56 0.19
CA ILE A 670 -12.61 30.56 -1.13
C ILE A 670 -13.33 29.61 -2.10
N GLU A 671 -13.15 29.85 -3.40
CA GLU A 671 -13.79 29.05 -4.44
C GLU A 671 -12.83 28.64 -5.56
N ASN A 672 -13.16 27.56 -6.27
CA ASN A 672 -12.40 27.02 -7.41
C ASN A 672 -10.96 26.64 -7.01
N VAL A 673 -10.86 25.73 -6.03
CA VAL A 673 -9.60 25.33 -5.43
C VAL A 673 -9.30 23.87 -5.73
N LYS A 674 -8.06 23.57 -6.09
CA LYS A 674 -7.61 22.20 -6.31
C LYS A 674 -6.32 21.93 -5.56
N ILE A 675 -6.22 20.80 -4.86
CA ILE A 675 -4.98 20.27 -4.27
C ILE A 675 -4.76 18.90 -4.89
N TYR A 676 -3.69 18.71 -5.64
CA TYR A 676 -3.57 17.50 -6.44
C TYR A 676 -2.16 17.14 -6.83
N GLY A 677 -2.00 15.93 -7.33
CA GLY A 677 -0.75 15.41 -7.87
C GLY A 677 -0.07 14.42 -6.90
N PRO A 678 0.72 13.48 -7.44
CA PRO A 678 1.17 12.26 -6.76
C PRO A 678 2.15 12.48 -5.60
N GLY A 679 2.43 13.73 -5.23
CA GLY A 679 3.23 14.05 -4.06
C GLY A 679 2.56 13.69 -2.72
N THR A 680 3.30 13.95 -1.65
CA THR A 680 2.92 13.60 -0.27
C THR A 680 2.77 14.85 0.59
N LEU A 681 1.66 14.93 1.33
CA LEU A 681 1.53 15.78 2.51
C LEU A 681 1.99 14.98 3.73
N ASP A 682 3.08 15.39 4.37
CA ASP A 682 3.62 14.74 5.56
C ASP A 682 3.31 15.57 6.81
N GLY A 683 2.25 15.19 7.51
CA GLY A 683 1.82 15.79 8.75
C GLY A 683 2.55 15.24 9.99
N SER A 684 3.66 14.53 9.84
CA SER A 684 4.36 13.88 10.97
C SER A 684 4.62 14.80 12.17
N ALA A 685 4.88 16.09 11.95
CA ALA A 685 5.08 17.10 13.00
C ALA A 685 3.78 17.75 13.54
N LEU A 686 2.61 17.45 12.96
CA LEU A 686 1.31 17.94 13.44
C LEU A 686 0.89 17.22 14.72
N THR A 687 0.18 17.89 15.61
CA THR A 687 -0.33 17.24 16.82
C THR A 687 -1.51 16.34 16.53
N ARG A 688 -1.59 15.21 17.25
CA ARG A 688 -2.79 14.34 17.29
C ARG A 688 -3.70 14.65 18.49
N SER A 689 -3.35 15.66 19.28
CA SER A 689 -4.14 16.13 20.42
C SER A 689 -5.26 17.05 19.95
N SER A 690 -6.42 16.98 20.60
CA SER A 690 -7.52 17.96 20.46
C SER A 690 -7.21 19.31 21.12
N LYS A 691 -6.04 19.44 21.75
CA LYS A 691 -5.50 20.69 22.30
C LYS A 691 -4.25 21.09 21.53
N VAL A 692 -4.29 22.25 20.89
CA VAL A 692 -3.19 22.79 20.09
C VAL A 692 -2.38 23.80 20.91
N LYS A 693 -1.05 23.67 20.86
CA LYS A 693 -0.12 24.67 21.40
C LYS A 693 0.23 25.67 20.29
N LYS A 694 0.54 26.91 20.66
CA LYS A 694 1.03 27.92 19.69
C LYS A 694 2.22 27.35 18.90
N GLY A 695 2.21 27.52 17.58
CA GLY A 695 3.24 26.98 16.69
C GLY A 695 3.07 25.51 16.32
N THR A 696 2.00 24.83 16.76
CA THR A 696 1.65 23.48 16.31
C THR A 696 0.35 23.51 15.51
N GLY A 697 0.27 22.72 14.44
CA GLY A 697 -0.96 22.50 13.70
C GLY A 697 -1.54 21.12 14.02
N ASP A 698 -2.84 20.94 13.86
CA ASP A 698 -3.55 19.67 14.14
C ASP A 698 -4.23 19.07 12.90
N LYS A 699 -4.15 19.71 11.72
CA LYS A 699 -4.73 19.18 10.48
C LYS A 699 -3.77 19.24 9.31
N GLY A 700 -3.86 18.24 8.45
CA GLY A 700 -3.19 18.24 7.15
C GLY A 700 -3.81 19.31 6.25
N ILE A 701 -5.11 19.17 5.97
CA ILE A 701 -5.90 20.10 5.16
C ILE A 701 -7.14 20.55 5.94
N ALA A 702 -7.37 21.85 6.04
CA ALA A 702 -8.56 22.43 6.66
C ALA A 702 -9.28 23.41 5.75
N LEU A 703 -10.55 23.17 5.47
CA LEU A 703 -11.37 23.99 4.58
C LEU A 703 -12.63 24.45 5.31
N LYS A 704 -12.90 25.75 5.25
CA LYS A 704 -14.08 26.37 5.87
C LYS A 704 -14.86 27.18 4.84
N LEU A 705 -16.12 26.84 4.64
CA LEU A 705 -17.04 27.57 3.75
C LEU A 705 -16.49 27.72 2.32
N CYS A 706 -15.85 26.67 1.79
CA CYS A 706 -15.28 26.67 0.46
C CYS A 706 -16.24 26.08 -0.58
N ARG A 707 -16.12 26.51 -1.85
CA ARG A 707 -16.96 26.03 -2.96
C ARG A 707 -16.11 25.53 -4.14
N ASN A 708 -16.55 24.48 -4.83
CA ASN A 708 -15.85 23.90 -5.98
C ASN A 708 -14.41 23.49 -5.61
N VAL A 709 -14.32 22.47 -4.76
CA VAL A 709 -13.07 21.96 -4.18
C VAL A 709 -12.72 20.61 -4.78
N GLU A 710 -11.50 20.46 -5.28
CA GLU A 710 -10.94 19.18 -5.73
C GLU A 710 -9.70 18.79 -4.90
N ILE A 711 -9.69 17.58 -4.34
CA ILE A 711 -8.53 16.98 -3.66
C ILE A 711 -8.24 15.66 -4.37
N ARG A 712 -7.19 15.59 -5.22
CA ARG A 712 -7.04 14.46 -6.17
C ARG A 712 -5.63 13.92 -6.35
N ASN A 713 -5.50 12.60 -6.49
CA ASN A 713 -4.23 11.93 -6.83
C ASN A 713 -3.08 12.24 -5.85
N LEU A 714 -3.31 12.34 -4.55
CA LEU A 714 -2.25 12.68 -3.56
C LEU A 714 -2.15 11.68 -2.41
N ASN A 715 -1.02 11.71 -1.74
CA ASN A 715 -0.75 10.94 -0.53
C ASN A 715 -0.78 11.86 0.70
N ILE A 716 -1.46 11.44 1.77
CA ILE A 716 -1.41 12.11 3.08
C ILE A 716 -0.87 11.13 4.10
N ARG A 717 0.28 11.45 4.69
CA ARG A 717 0.89 10.70 5.77
C ARG A 717 0.74 11.47 7.08
N GLU A 718 0.31 10.78 8.12
CA GLU A 718 0.26 11.30 9.49
C GLU A 718 -0.43 12.66 9.59
N GLY A 719 -1.63 12.80 9.04
CA GLY A 719 -2.31 14.09 8.84
C GLY A 719 -2.75 14.87 10.09
N GLY A 720 -2.16 14.61 11.27
CA GLY A 720 -2.51 15.26 12.53
C GLY A 720 -3.71 14.63 13.22
N HIS A 721 -4.52 15.46 13.89
CA HIS A 721 -5.79 15.09 14.49
C HIS A 721 -6.86 14.84 13.41
N TYR A 722 -6.84 15.60 12.31
CA TYR A 722 -7.68 15.41 11.12
C TYR A 722 -6.85 15.48 9.85
N ALA A 723 -6.75 14.40 9.07
CA ALA A 723 -6.01 14.47 7.81
C ALA A 723 -6.66 15.45 6.83
N VAL A 724 -7.99 15.39 6.70
CA VAL A 724 -8.78 16.43 6.01
C VAL A 724 -9.98 16.79 6.87
N LEU A 725 -10.14 18.09 7.17
CA LEU A 725 -11.35 18.65 7.74
C LEU A 725 -11.98 19.62 6.74
N ALA A 726 -13.20 19.35 6.29
CA ALA A 726 -14.02 20.30 5.54
C ALA A 726 -15.27 20.64 6.34
N THR A 727 -15.54 21.94 6.52
CA THR A 727 -16.70 22.43 7.28
C THR A 727 -17.51 23.42 6.48
N GLY A 728 -18.79 23.13 6.23
CA GLY A 728 -19.69 24.03 5.51
C GLY A 728 -19.35 24.19 4.02
N CYS A 729 -18.63 23.23 3.44
CA CYS A 729 -18.15 23.29 2.07
C CYS A 729 -19.16 22.70 1.07
N GLU A 730 -19.11 23.14 -0.19
CA GLU A 730 -20.07 22.74 -1.23
C GLU A 730 -19.35 22.39 -2.54
N ASN A 731 -19.85 21.37 -3.25
CA ASN A 731 -19.27 20.85 -4.50
C ASN A 731 -17.82 20.39 -4.29
N ILE A 732 -17.66 19.26 -3.60
CA ILE A 732 -16.35 18.70 -3.24
C ILE A 732 -16.14 17.38 -3.99
N LEU A 733 -14.99 17.24 -4.64
CA LEU A 733 -14.51 15.97 -5.18
C LEU A 733 -13.21 15.57 -4.49
N ILE A 734 -13.21 14.41 -3.85
CA ILE A 734 -12.02 13.75 -3.31
C ILE A 734 -11.84 12.46 -4.12
N ASP A 735 -10.82 12.40 -4.98
CA ASP A 735 -10.64 11.30 -5.94
C ASP A 735 -9.21 10.77 -5.93
N ASN A 736 -9.05 9.46 -5.77
CA ASN A 736 -7.75 8.79 -5.80
C ASN A 736 -6.77 9.36 -4.76
N VAL A 737 -7.22 9.45 -3.51
CA VAL A 737 -6.40 9.94 -2.38
C VAL A 737 -6.06 8.79 -1.46
N THR A 738 -4.77 8.66 -1.14
CA THR A 738 -4.30 7.70 -0.13
C THR A 738 -4.02 8.43 1.17
N ILE A 739 -4.71 8.07 2.25
CA ILE A 739 -4.51 8.63 3.58
C ILE A 739 -4.03 7.53 4.51
N LYS A 740 -2.85 7.72 5.09
CA LYS A 740 -2.33 6.86 6.15
C LYS A 740 -2.08 7.69 7.40
N THR A 741 -2.89 7.49 8.43
CA THR A 741 -2.88 8.31 9.63
C THR A 741 -3.19 7.49 10.88
N SER A 742 -2.95 8.08 12.05
CA SER A 742 -3.21 7.46 13.35
C SER A 742 -4.46 8.03 14.06
N ARG A 743 -5.14 8.99 13.44
CA ARG A 743 -6.39 9.65 13.86
C ARG A 743 -7.39 9.66 12.69
N ASP A 744 -8.28 10.63 12.60
CA ASP A 744 -9.33 10.66 11.59
C ASP A 744 -8.76 10.87 10.19
N GLY A 745 -9.30 10.15 9.20
CA GLY A 745 -8.99 10.33 7.79
C GLY A 745 -9.72 11.55 7.22
N LEU A 746 -10.98 11.36 6.82
CA LEU A 746 -11.81 12.41 6.24
C LEU A 746 -12.94 12.80 7.21
N ASN A 747 -12.96 14.09 7.58
CA ASN A 747 -14.05 14.70 8.32
C ASN A 747 -14.78 15.72 7.45
N LEU A 748 -16.01 15.36 7.07
CA LEU A 748 -16.90 16.19 6.26
C LEU A 748 -18.04 16.65 7.16
N SER A 749 -17.90 17.86 7.72
CA SER A 749 -18.89 18.47 8.60
C SER A 749 -19.75 19.44 7.83
N GLN A 750 -21.06 19.24 7.81
CA GLN A 750 -22.01 20.22 7.24
C GLN A 750 -21.77 20.51 5.75
N CYS A 751 -21.35 19.52 4.97
CA CYS A 751 -20.98 19.66 3.57
C CYS A 751 -22.11 19.24 2.62
N ARG A 752 -22.13 19.81 1.41
CA ARG A 752 -23.15 19.51 0.39
C ARG A 752 -22.55 19.18 -0.96
N ASN A 753 -23.16 18.25 -1.70
CA ASN A 753 -22.72 17.80 -3.02
C ASN A 753 -21.25 17.34 -2.97
N VAL A 754 -21.03 16.18 -2.32
CA VAL A 754 -19.68 15.64 -2.12
C VAL A 754 -19.54 14.28 -2.78
N GLU A 755 -18.45 14.08 -3.51
CA GLU A 755 -18.04 12.79 -4.02
C GLU A 755 -16.68 12.40 -3.43
N VAL A 756 -16.60 11.23 -2.78
CA VAL A 756 -15.36 10.60 -2.34
C VAL A 756 -15.19 9.29 -3.09
N ILE A 757 -14.23 9.23 -4.01
CA ILE A 757 -14.10 8.13 -4.97
C ILE A 757 -12.68 7.61 -5.06
N HIS A 758 -12.51 6.30 -5.28
CA HIS A 758 -11.19 5.66 -5.49
C HIS A 758 -10.17 5.87 -4.36
N CYS A 759 -10.62 6.14 -3.14
CA CYS A 759 -9.72 6.48 -2.03
C CYS A 759 -9.30 5.24 -1.22
N HIS A 760 -8.06 5.28 -0.71
CA HIS A 760 -7.54 4.32 0.25
C HIS A 760 -7.25 5.02 1.57
N ILE A 761 -7.99 4.70 2.63
CA ILE A 761 -7.84 5.34 3.94
C ILE A 761 -7.52 4.30 5.00
N ASP A 762 -6.34 4.40 5.59
CA ASP A 762 -5.91 3.63 6.76
C ASP A 762 -5.74 4.58 7.96
N ALA A 763 -6.76 4.59 8.81
CA ALA A 763 -6.84 5.34 10.07
C ALA A 763 -6.51 4.45 11.29
N VAL A 764 -5.62 3.47 11.12
CA VAL A 764 -5.14 2.60 12.20
C VAL A 764 -3.82 3.15 12.73
N ARG A 765 -3.74 3.36 14.04
CA ARG A 765 -2.46 3.56 14.72
C ARG A 765 -1.79 2.21 14.89
N TYR A 766 -0.55 2.06 14.44
CA TYR A 766 0.25 0.86 14.66
C TYR A 766 1.34 1.13 15.69
N GLN A 767 1.59 0.15 16.54
CA GLN A 767 2.69 0.12 17.50
C GLN A 767 3.42 -1.21 17.32
N ASP A 768 4.71 -1.16 17.06
CA ASP A 768 5.56 -2.33 16.84
C ASP A 768 5.04 -3.29 15.74
N GLY A 769 4.42 -2.72 14.71
CA GLY A 769 3.83 -3.47 13.59
C GLY A 769 2.43 -4.04 13.84
N TYR A 770 1.91 -3.91 15.07
CA TYR A 770 0.56 -4.35 15.42
C TYR A 770 -0.41 -3.19 15.53
N PRO A 771 -1.71 -3.42 15.26
CA PRO A 771 -2.74 -2.41 15.46
C PRO A 771 -2.82 -2.04 16.94
N ALA A 772 -2.72 -0.75 17.24
CA ALA A 772 -2.63 -0.19 18.59
C ALA A 772 -3.70 0.88 18.88
N GLY A 773 -4.62 1.11 17.95
CA GLY A 773 -5.77 2.02 18.07
C GLY A 773 -6.02 2.72 16.75
N GLY A 774 -6.58 3.92 16.81
CA GLY A 774 -6.86 4.77 15.65
C GLY A 774 -8.12 5.59 15.89
N ASP A 775 -8.62 6.24 14.84
CA ASP A 775 -9.92 6.92 14.86
C ASP A 775 -10.65 6.70 13.52
N ASP A 776 -11.63 7.52 13.19
CA ASP A 776 -12.57 7.25 12.11
C ASP A 776 -11.93 7.41 10.70
N ALA A 777 -12.21 6.47 9.77
CA ALA A 777 -11.67 6.58 8.41
C ALA A 777 -12.41 7.67 7.61
N ILE A 778 -13.74 7.56 7.51
CA ILE A 778 -14.61 8.58 6.95
C ILE A 778 -15.73 8.88 7.94
N LYS A 779 -15.81 10.14 8.35
CA LYS A 779 -16.84 10.63 9.26
C LYS A 779 -17.59 11.80 8.63
N LEU A 780 -18.91 11.66 8.64
CA LEU A 780 -19.86 12.72 8.37
C LEU A 780 -20.28 13.30 9.74
N GLY A 781 -19.97 14.58 9.93
CA GLY A 781 -20.19 15.29 11.19
C GLY A 781 -21.16 16.46 11.04
N SER A 782 -21.62 16.98 12.16
CA SER A 782 -22.26 18.29 12.23
C SER A 782 -22.13 18.90 13.63
N ASP A 783 -21.74 20.17 13.66
CA ASP A 783 -21.32 20.90 14.86
C ASP A 783 -21.81 22.36 14.81
N LEU A 784 -21.50 23.15 15.85
CA LEU A 784 -21.85 24.57 15.93
C LEU A 784 -20.68 25.52 15.62
N SER A 785 -19.61 25.04 14.97
CA SER A 785 -18.41 25.84 14.68
C SER A 785 -18.70 27.06 13.79
N LEU A 786 -19.74 26.98 12.97
CA LEU A 786 -20.25 28.04 12.10
C LEU A 786 -21.29 28.96 12.77
N GLY A 787 -21.63 28.72 14.05
CA GLY A 787 -22.65 29.44 14.80
C GLY A 787 -24.08 28.98 14.52
N LYS A 788 -24.26 28.04 13.58
CA LYS A 788 -25.52 27.38 13.27
C LYS A 788 -25.24 25.96 12.77
N ALA A 789 -26.21 25.08 12.97
CA ALA A 789 -26.19 23.75 12.39
C ALA A 789 -26.74 23.79 10.95
N LEU A 790 -26.04 23.14 10.03
CA LEU A 790 -26.45 22.97 8.64
C LEU A 790 -26.61 21.48 8.32
N THR A 791 -27.45 21.19 7.33
CA THR A 791 -27.65 19.83 6.82
C THR A 791 -26.50 19.42 5.92
N SER A 792 -25.96 18.22 6.16
CA SER A 792 -25.08 17.54 5.21
C SER A 792 -25.93 16.77 4.21
N GLU A 793 -25.83 17.07 2.92
CA GLU A 793 -26.70 16.45 1.90
C GLU A 793 -26.02 16.16 0.56
N ASN A 794 -26.51 15.14 -0.13
CA ASN A 794 -26.01 14.69 -1.44
C ASN A 794 -24.53 14.30 -1.36
N ILE A 795 -24.23 13.27 -0.56
CA ILE A 795 -22.85 12.78 -0.38
C ILE A 795 -22.77 11.35 -0.88
N THR A 796 -21.84 11.10 -1.81
CA THR A 796 -21.55 9.79 -2.36
C THR A 796 -20.12 9.38 -2.01
N VAL A 797 -19.95 8.21 -1.42
CA VAL A 797 -18.66 7.56 -1.21
C VAL A 797 -18.65 6.26 -1.99
N LYS A 798 -17.77 6.11 -2.98
CA LYS A 798 -17.73 4.90 -3.81
C LYS A 798 -16.34 4.41 -4.19
N ASN A 799 -16.19 3.11 -4.43
CA ASN A 799 -14.95 2.49 -4.89
C ASN A 799 -13.77 2.71 -3.91
N CYS A 800 -14.01 2.60 -2.60
CA CYS A 800 -13.03 2.92 -1.56
C CYS A 800 -12.56 1.69 -0.77
N PHE A 801 -11.30 1.74 -0.31
CA PHE A 801 -10.70 0.73 0.55
C PHE A 801 -10.34 1.35 1.91
N LEU A 802 -10.95 0.83 2.99
CA LEU A 802 -10.95 1.47 4.30
C LEU A 802 -10.43 0.54 5.40
N ALA A 803 -9.62 1.11 6.30
CA ALA A 803 -9.22 0.51 7.56
C ALA A 803 -9.30 1.57 8.67
N SER A 804 -9.80 1.18 9.84
CA SER A 804 -9.90 2.09 10.98
C SER A 804 -9.64 1.39 12.31
N GLY A 805 -8.94 2.08 13.21
CA GLY A 805 -8.85 1.69 14.62
C GLY A 805 -10.14 1.95 15.42
N CYS A 806 -11.08 2.68 14.84
CA CYS A 806 -12.38 3.05 15.39
C CYS A 806 -13.49 2.71 14.37
N ASN A 807 -14.19 3.70 13.78
CA ASN A 807 -15.24 3.45 12.80
C ASN A 807 -14.75 3.65 11.36
N THR A 808 -15.10 2.77 10.42
CA THR A 808 -14.73 3.02 9.01
C THR A 808 -15.67 4.01 8.32
N LEU A 809 -16.99 3.87 8.52
CA LEU A 809 -18.00 4.78 8.00
C LEU A 809 -18.87 5.27 9.16
N GLN A 810 -18.82 6.57 9.48
CA GLN A 810 -19.43 7.12 10.69
C GLN A 810 -20.32 8.34 10.41
N PHE A 811 -21.48 8.40 11.08
CA PHE A 811 -22.21 9.63 11.36
C PHE A 811 -22.06 10.01 12.84
N GLY A 812 -21.34 11.08 13.15
CA GLY A 812 -21.03 11.51 14.53
C GLY A 812 -19.58 11.29 14.96
N THR A 813 -19.18 11.48 16.20
CA THR A 813 -20.03 11.67 17.38
C THR A 813 -20.88 12.94 17.32
N GLU A 814 -20.31 14.07 16.89
CA GLU A 814 -20.98 15.39 16.74
C GLU A 814 -22.06 15.31 15.65
N THR A 815 -23.33 15.39 16.07
CA THR A 815 -24.50 15.20 15.20
C THR A 815 -25.64 16.16 15.57
N ILE A 816 -25.41 17.46 15.42
CA ILE A 816 -26.43 18.50 15.67
C ILE A 816 -27.23 18.79 14.40
N GLY A 817 -26.54 18.98 13.27
CA GLY A 817 -27.15 19.17 11.96
C GLY A 817 -27.63 17.84 11.35
N SER A 818 -28.68 17.90 10.54
CA SER A 818 -29.29 16.73 9.90
C SER A 818 -28.48 16.20 8.70
N PHE A 819 -28.79 14.98 8.26
CA PHE A 819 -28.13 14.31 7.14
C PHE A 819 -29.17 13.77 6.16
N LYS A 820 -28.98 14.01 4.86
CA LYS A 820 -29.95 13.60 3.84
C LYS A 820 -29.30 13.12 2.54
N ASN A 821 -29.85 12.06 1.94
CA ASN A 821 -29.44 11.56 0.62
C ASN A 821 -27.94 11.24 0.57
N ILE A 822 -27.56 10.17 1.26
CA ILE A 822 -26.17 9.72 1.38
C ILE A 822 -26.04 8.32 0.79
N LEU A 823 -25.06 8.11 -0.09
CA LEU A 823 -24.77 6.83 -0.73
C LEU A 823 -23.34 6.37 -0.39
N PHE A 824 -23.23 5.12 0.06
CA PHE A 824 -21.98 4.40 0.21
C PHE A 824 -22.03 3.17 -0.69
N GLU A 825 -21.21 3.08 -1.73
CA GLU A 825 -21.28 2.01 -2.74
C GLU A 825 -19.92 1.39 -3.04
N ASN A 826 -19.86 0.06 -3.19
CA ASN A 826 -18.64 -0.65 -3.59
C ASN A 826 -17.45 -0.33 -2.68
N ILE A 827 -17.58 -0.66 -1.39
CA ILE A 827 -16.58 -0.37 -0.35
C ILE A 827 -16.03 -1.66 0.23
N ARG A 828 -14.70 -1.72 0.35
CA ARG A 828 -14.01 -2.79 1.07
C ARG A 828 -13.48 -2.27 2.41
N ILE A 829 -13.95 -2.85 3.51
CA ILE A 829 -13.48 -2.60 4.87
C ILE A 829 -12.60 -3.77 5.29
N ILE A 830 -11.30 -3.56 5.43
CA ILE A 830 -10.39 -4.64 5.86
C ILE A 830 -10.23 -4.74 7.37
N ARG A 831 -10.66 -3.71 8.10
CA ARG A 831 -10.67 -3.67 9.57
C ARG A 831 -11.51 -2.50 10.08
N ALA A 832 -12.26 -2.75 11.15
CA ALA A 832 -12.84 -1.69 11.98
C ALA A 832 -12.75 -2.04 13.47
N GLY A 833 -11.98 -1.26 14.22
CA GLY A 833 -11.73 -1.50 15.65
C GLY A 833 -12.94 -1.23 16.55
N LYS A 834 -13.91 -0.42 16.10
CA LYS A 834 -15.19 -0.14 16.76
C LYS A 834 -16.38 -0.60 15.92
N ALA A 835 -16.59 -0.06 14.72
CA ALA A 835 -17.69 -0.46 13.85
C ALA A 835 -17.40 -0.30 12.36
N GLY A 836 -17.83 -1.26 11.54
CA GLY A 836 -17.71 -1.18 10.08
C GLY A 836 -18.58 -0.04 9.53
N ILE A 837 -19.87 -0.13 9.82
CA ILE A 837 -20.87 0.92 9.55
C ILE A 837 -21.39 1.43 10.88
N SER A 838 -21.39 2.74 11.08
CA SER A 838 -21.85 3.37 12.31
C SER A 838 -22.70 4.60 12.01
N ILE A 839 -23.95 4.58 12.47
CA ILE A 839 -24.91 5.67 12.33
C ILE A 839 -25.38 6.04 13.73
N THR A 840 -24.98 7.22 14.19
CA THR A 840 -25.42 7.69 15.51
C THR A 840 -26.02 9.09 15.41
N SER A 841 -27.23 9.25 15.93
CA SER A 841 -27.81 10.56 16.22
C SER A 841 -27.72 10.78 17.73
N ASN A 842 -26.78 11.64 18.14
CA ASN A 842 -26.42 11.84 19.55
C ASN A 842 -26.86 13.20 20.09
N ASP A 843 -26.91 14.22 19.22
CA ASP A 843 -27.08 15.61 19.61
C ASP A 843 -28.26 16.28 18.89
N GLY A 844 -29.24 15.47 18.45
CA GLY A 844 -30.50 15.95 17.88
C GLY A 844 -30.65 15.87 16.36
N SER A 845 -29.68 15.31 15.63
CA SER A 845 -29.78 15.19 14.18
C SER A 845 -30.91 14.27 13.71
N ILE A 846 -31.50 14.62 12.57
CA ILE A 846 -32.31 13.69 11.78
C ILE A 846 -31.41 13.11 10.69
N ILE A 847 -31.25 11.79 10.68
CA ILE A 847 -30.51 11.04 9.65
C ILE A 847 -31.53 10.31 8.79
N ASP A 848 -31.67 10.73 7.52
CA ASP A 848 -32.78 10.30 6.65
C ASP A 848 -32.30 10.03 5.21
N GLY A 849 -32.53 8.82 4.71
CA GLY A 849 -32.16 8.44 3.34
C GLY A 849 -30.67 8.18 3.20
N VAL A 850 -30.20 7.10 3.84
CA VAL A 850 -28.82 6.62 3.75
C VAL A 850 -28.81 5.22 3.14
N HIS A 851 -28.05 5.04 2.06
CA HIS A 851 -27.97 3.78 1.33
C HIS A 851 -26.55 3.25 1.37
N TYR A 852 -26.40 2.00 1.79
CA TYR A 852 -25.16 1.24 1.71
C TYR A 852 -25.35 0.10 0.74
N LYS A 853 -24.47 -0.02 -0.26
CA LYS A 853 -24.57 -1.01 -1.32
C LYS A 853 -23.21 -1.63 -1.63
N ASP A 854 -23.16 -2.94 -1.84
CA ASP A 854 -21.95 -3.66 -2.27
C ASP A 854 -20.77 -3.46 -1.30
N ILE A 855 -20.98 -3.79 -0.02
CA ILE A 855 -19.95 -3.62 1.03
C ILE A 855 -19.42 -4.96 1.50
N ARG A 856 -18.11 -5.13 1.47
CA ARG A 856 -17.42 -6.30 2.04
C ARG A 856 -16.58 -5.85 3.22
N MET A 857 -16.77 -6.48 4.37
CA MET A 857 -16.03 -6.16 5.59
C MET A 857 -15.41 -7.39 6.25
N GLU A 858 -14.18 -7.23 6.72
CA GLU A 858 -13.41 -8.22 7.47
C GLU A 858 -12.92 -7.61 8.80
N LYS A 859 -12.58 -8.45 9.81
CA LYS A 859 -11.88 -8.02 11.04
C LYS A 859 -12.54 -6.82 11.74
N THR A 860 -13.86 -6.92 11.86
CA THR A 860 -14.71 -5.83 12.35
C THR A 860 -15.27 -6.18 13.72
N PHE A 861 -15.15 -5.27 14.68
CA PHE A 861 -15.66 -5.48 16.04
C PHE A 861 -17.19 -5.58 16.09
N VAL A 862 -17.87 -4.60 15.48
CA VAL A 862 -19.32 -4.54 15.28
C VAL A 862 -19.57 -4.29 13.80
N PRO A 863 -20.18 -5.22 13.04
CA PRO A 863 -20.37 -5.00 11.61
C PRO A 863 -21.18 -3.73 11.33
N ILE A 864 -22.35 -3.59 11.99
CA ILE A 864 -23.27 -2.46 11.78
C ILE A 864 -23.79 -1.98 13.13
N PHE A 865 -23.64 -0.69 13.41
CA PHE A 865 -24.09 -0.05 14.65
C PHE A 865 -24.97 1.17 14.35
N ILE A 866 -26.27 1.07 14.65
CA ILE A 866 -27.23 2.16 14.46
C ILE A 866 -27.86 2.48 15.81
N LYS A 867 -27.69 3.72 16.30
CA LYS A 867 -28.18 4.10 17.63
C LYS A 867 -28.64 5.55 17.72
N VAL A 868 -29.77 5.78 18.38
CA VAL A 868 -30.18 7.10 18.87
C VAL A 868 -29.72 7.25 20.33
N SER A 869 -29.09 8.37 20.66
CA SER A 869 -28.70 8.71 22.03
C SER A 869 -28.86 10.20 22.34
N ASP A 870 -28.88 10.53 23.63
CA ASP A 870 -29.08 11.88 24.12
C ASP A 870 -27.83 12.38 24.86
N LEU A 871 -26.77 12.70 24.11
CA LEU A 871 -25.57 13.32 24.70
C LEU A 871 -25.75 14.81 25.00
N ALA A 872 -26.72 15.45 24.33
CA ALA A 872 -27.13 16.83 24.53
C ALA A 872 -25.97 17.86 24.51
N ARG A 873 -25.00 17.72 23.59
CA ARG A 873 -23.87 18.67 23.44
C ARG A 873 -24.25 19.90 22.63
N VAL A 874 -25.32 20.55 23.07
CA VAL A 874 -25.93 21.75 22.48
C VAL A 874 -26.12 22.81 23.56
N PRO A 875 -26.37 24.08 23.20
CA PRO A 875 -26.74 25.10 24.17
C PRO A 875 -27.94 24.67 25.03
N GLU A 876 -27.96 25.14 26.27
CA GLU A 876 -29.03 24.84 27.21
C GLU A 876 -30.40 25.25 26.64
N GLY A 877 -31.40 24.37 26.77
CA GLY A 877 -32.77 24.62 26.30
C GLY A 877 -32.99 24.44 24.80
N THR A 878 -31.98 24.06 24.00
CA THR A 878 -32.12 23.88 22.54
C THR A 878 -32.09 22.43 22.09
N TYR A 879 -32.02 21.47 23.01
CA TYR A 879 -31.94 20.05 22.67
C TYR A 879 -33.30 19.51 22.24
N GLU A 880 -33.34 18.97 21.03
CA GLU A 880 -34.43 18.14 20.53
C GLU A 880 -33.88 16.72 20.28
N ARG A 881 -34.69 15.70 20.56
CA ARG A 881 -34.30 14.31 20.34
C ARG A 881 -34.19 14.03 18.84
N GLY A 882 -33.08 13.41 18.44
CA GLY A 882 -32.84 13.06 17.04
C GLY A 882 -33.62 11.82 16.58
N ALA A 883 -33.53 11.54 15.28
CA ALA A 883 -34.18 10.41 14.62
C ALA A 883 -33.30 9.79 13.54
N ILE A 884 -33.46 8.49 13.30
CA ILE A 884 -32.79 7.76 12.20
C ILE A 884 -33.86 7.00 11.44
N ARG A 885 -33.95 7.22 10.12
CA ARG A 885 -34.94 6.55 9.27
C ARG A 885 -34.52 6.39 7.82
N ASN A 886 -35.22 5.52 7.09
CA ASN A 886 -35.05 5.29 5.66
C ASN A 886 -33.60 4.89 5.33
N ILE A 887 -33.16 3.78 5.93
CA ILE A 887 -31.81 3.24 5.75
C ILE A 887 -31.90 1.95 4.95
N THR A 888 -31.11 1.85 3.87
CA THR A 888 -30.99 0.62 3.08
C THR A 888 -29.59 0.03 3.20
N LEU A 889 -29.51 -1.27 3.45
CA LEU A 889 -28.30 -2.07 3.52
C LEU A 889 -28.41 -3.19 2.48
N GLU A 890 -27.80 -3.03 1.31
CA GLU A 890 -27.90 -3.96 0.18
C GLU A 890 -26.56 -4.62 -0.16
N ASN A 891 -26.56 -5.95 -0.34
CA ASN A 891 -25.38 -6.74 -0.72
C ASN A 891 -24.18 -6.48 0.21
N ILE A 892 -24.36 -6.71 1.50
CA ILE A 892 -23.33 -6.52 2.52
C ILE A 892 -22.84 -7.87 3.01
N THR A 893 -21.54 -8.11 2.99
CA THR A 893 -20.91 -9.32 3.55
C THR A 893 -19.91 -8.96 4.64
N ALA A 894 -20.09 -9.52 5.84
CA ALA A 894 -19.16 -9.42 6.95
C ALA A 894 -18.63 -10.81 7.32
N THR A 895 -17.31 -11.00 7.28
CA THR A 895 -16.62 -12.26 7.63
C THR A 895 -15.45 -11.99 8.58
N ASP A 896 -14.95 -13.02 9.26
CA ASP A 896 -13.85 -12.87 10.22
C ASP A 896 -14.13 -11.73 11.23
N CYS A 897 -15.37 -11.67 11.73
CA CYS A 897 -15.84 -10.59 12.56
C CYS A 897 -15.21 -10.70 13.96
N PHE A 898 -14.10 -9.99 14.21
CA PHE A 898 -13.50 -9.88 15.53
C PHE A 898 -12.66 -8.60 15.67
N SER A 899 -12.48 -8.13 16.91
CA SER A 899 -11.54 -7.05 17.22
C SER A 899 -10.23 -7.58 17.79
N TYR A 900 -9.11 -7.23 17.15
CA TYR A 900 -7.77 -7.49 17.70
C TYR A 900 -7.54 -6.84 19.07
N PHE A 901 -8.23 -5.73 19.37
CA PHE A 901 -8.07 -5.01 20.64
C PHE A 901 -8.81 -5.64 21.81
N LYS A 902 -9.85 -6.42 21.52
CA LYS A 902 -10.79 -6.92 22.54
C LYS A 902 -10.95 -8.44 22.51
N ASN A 903 -10.28 -9.11 21.57
CA ASN A 903 -10.34 -10.56 21.34
C ASN A 903 -11.76 -11.13 21.39
N ARG A 904 -12.72 -10.35 20.89
CA ARG A 904 -14.15 -10.68 20.88
C ARG A 904 -14.85 -9.89 19.78
N GLN A 905 -16.07 -10.31 19.46
CA GLN A 905 -16.99 -9.62 18.56
C GLN A 905 -18.20 -9.13 19.35
N MET A 906 -18.88 -8.11 18.84
CA MET A 906 -20.26 -7.80 19.21
C MET A 906 -21.20 -7.97 18.00
N PRO A 907 -22.48 -8.32 18.23
CA PRO A 907 -23.46 -8.37 17.15
C PRO A 907 -23.70 -6.98 16.56
N SER A 908 -24.30 -6.93 15.37
CA SER A 908 -24.86 -5.70 14.84
C SER A 908 -26.05 -5.23 15.69
N VAL A 909 -26.25 -3.92 15.76
CA VAL A 909 -27.24 -3.30 16.65
C VAL A 909 -28.06 -2.25 15.90
N ILE A 910 -29.37 -2.28 16.13
CA ILE A 910 -30.31 -1.19 15.82
C ILE A 910 -30.99 -0.83 17.14
N TRP A 911 -30.69 0.33 17.70
CA TRP A 911 -31.19 0.70 19.02
C TRP A 911 -31.73 2.14 19.03
N GLY A 912 -33.05 2.29 18.94
CA GLY A 912 -33.75 3.56 19.09
C GLY A 912 -34.00 3.93 20.55
N LYS A 913 -34.97 4.82 20.78
CA LYS A 913 -35.41 5.21 22.11
C LYS A 913 -36.95 5.15 22.20
N PRO A 914 -37.53 4.97 23.40
CA PRO A 914 -38.94 5.20 23.60
C PRO A 914 -39.34 6.58 23.08
N GLY A 915 -40.35 6.64 22.21
CA GLY A 915 -40.81 7.87 21.55
C GLY A 915 -39.96 8.36 20.37
N SER A 916 -38.81 7.75 20.09
CA SER A 916 -38.03 7.95 18.85
C SER A 916 -37.45 6.60 18.38
N PRO A 917 -38.31 5.71 17.86
CA PRO A 917 -37.86 4.44 17.31
C PRO A 917 -36.99 4.69 16.06
N ILE A 918 -36.11 3.74 15.75
CA ILE A 918 -35.44 3.73 14.45
C ILE A 918 -36.41 3.12 13.42
N GLU A 919 -36.66 3.82 12.32
CA GLU A 919 -37.77 3.49 11.41
C GLU A 919 -37.31 3.18 9.98
N ASN A 920 -38.02 2.28 9.30
CA ASN A 920 -37.87 2.00 7.86
C ASN A 920 -36.43 1.58 7.51
N ILE A 921 -36.01 0.44 8.04
CA ILE A 921 -34.70 -0.15 7.76
C ILE A 921 -34.88 -1.37 6.87
N GLU A 922 -34.22 -1.38 5.71
CA GLU A 922 -34.26 -2.52 4.79
C GLU A 922 -32.87 -3.14 4.65
N LEU A 923 -32.79 -4.44 4.90
CA LEU A 923 -31.61 -5.26 4.72
C LEU A 923 -31.88 -6.24 3.59
N LYS A 924 -31.11 -6.16 2.51
CA LYS A 924 -31.28 -7.01 1.32
C LYS A 924 -29.97 -7.70 0.98
N ASN A 925 -29.97 -9.03 0.95
CA ASN A 925 -28.77 -9.83 0.71
C ASN A 925 -27.61 -9.44 1.67
N VAL A 926 -27.92 -9.42 2.98
CA VAL A 926 -26.92 -9.16 4.02
C VAL A 926 -26.46 -10.48 4.62
N ARG A 927 -25.15 -10.71 4.59
CA ARG A 927 -24.48 -11.89 5.13
C ARG A 927 -23.53 -11.52 6.26
N ILE A 928 -23.70 -12.11 7.44
CA ILE A 928 -22.78 -11.94 8.57
C ILE A 928 -22.34 -13.32 9.06
N ILE A 929 -21.04 -13.54 9.08
CA ILE A 929 -20.40 -14.69 9.72
C ILE A 929 -19.69 -14.20 10.97
N ALA A 930 -20.33 -14.43 12.12
CA ALA A 930 -19.84 -14.07 13.44
C ALA A 930 -18.69 -14.99 13.89
N LYS A 931 -17.88 -14.55 14.87
CA LYS A 931 -16.87 -15.42 15.49
C LYS A 931 -17.51 -16.55 16.29
N GLY A 932 -18.63 -16.25 16.95
CA GLY A 932 -19.35 -17.16 17.82
C GLY A 932 -18.61 -17.52 19.12
N GLY A 933 -19.08 -18.55 19.82
CA GLY A 933 -18.45 -19.07 21.05
C GLY A 933 -19.05 -18.58 22.37
N HIS A 934 -20.21 -17.92 22.36
CA HIS A 934 -20.90 -17.52 23.59
C HIS A 934 -21.83 -18.61 24.12
N PRO A 935 -22.01 -18.74 25.45
CA PRO A 935 -22.88 -19.75 26.05
C PRO A 935 -24.37 -19.38 25.90
N ALA A 936 -25.23 -20.40 25.91
CA ALA A 936 -26.69 -20.22 25.80
C ALA A 936 -27.30 -19.37 26.93
N SER A 937 -26.66 -19.31 28.11
CA SER A 937 -27.08 -18.44 29.21
C SER A 937 -27.12 -16.95 28.83
N GLU A 938 -26.29 -16.52 27.88
CA GLU A 938 -26.28 -15.12 27.43
C GLU A 938 -27.50 -14.74 26.58
N ALA A 939 -28.26 -15.71 26.06
CA ALA A 939 -29.52 -15.43 25.36
C ALA A 939 -30.53 -14.73 26.29
N SER A 940 -30.50 -15.03 27.59
CA SER A 940 -31.40 -14.44 28.59
C SER A 940 -31.03 -13.01 29.02
N LEU A 941 -29.94 -12.44 28.50
CA LEU A 941 -29.53 -11.08 28.85
C LEU A 941 -30.57 -10.06 28.38
N ASN A 942 -30.82 -9.07 29.23
CA ASN A 942 -31.65 -7.90 28.93
C ASN A 942 -30.79 -6.63 29.11
N PRO A 943 -30.21 -6.09 28.02
CA PRO A 943 -29.36 -4.91 28.08
C PRO A 943 -30.11 -3.70 28.69
N VAL A 944 -29.46 -2.99 29.62
CA VAL A 944 -30.04 -1.80 30.26
C VAL A 944 -30.07 -0.64 29.27
N GLU A 945 -31.18 0.08 29.21
CA GLU A 945 -31.33 1.26 28.35
C GLU A 945 -30.39 2.39 28.78
N ASN A 946 -29.72 3.01 27.81
CA ASN A 946 -28.70 4.02 28.10
C ASN A 946 -28.39 4.91 26.88
N ASP A 947 -27.67 6.01 27.13
CA ASP A 947 -27.16 6.95 26.11
C ASP A 947 -25.69 6.68 25.74
N GLU A 948 -25.20 5.48 26.01
CA GLU A 948 -23.82 5.13 25.69
C GLU A 948 -23.61 5.07 24.17
N ARG A 949 -22.60 5.77 23.71
CA ARG A 949 -22.25 5.90 22.28
C ARG A 949 -21.23 4.86 21.83
N PHE A 950 -20.56 4.22 22.77
CA PHE A 950 -19.55 3.20 22.49
C PHE A 950 -20.14 1.79 22.61
N PRO A 951 -20.22 1.01 21.50
CA PRO A 951 -20.82 -0.32 21.52
C PRO A 951 -20.27 -1.22 22.63
N ARG A 952 -18.95 -1.18 22.84
CA ARG A 952 -18.24 -1.97 23.87
C ARG A 952 -18.70 -1.75 25.31
N ARG A 953 -19.43 -0.67 25.59
CA ARG A 953 -19.94 -0.29 26.91
C ARG A 953 -21.44 -0.56 27.06
N LEU A 954 -22.11 -1.11 26.06
CA LEU A 954 -23.51 -1.53 26.14
C LEU A 954 -23.74 -2.79 26.99
N GLY A 955 -22.66 -3.50 27.35
CA GLY A 955 -22.74 -4.77 28.08
C GLY A 955 -22.89 -5.97 27.15
N GLY A 956 -23.31 -7.11 27.71
CA GLY A 956 -23.59 -8.31 26.94
C GLY A 956 -24.90 -8.17 26.16
N ILE A 957 -24.89 -8.60 24.90
CA ILE A 957 -26.03 -8.50 23.98
C ILE A 957 -26.52 -9.92 23.69
N PRO A 958 -27.84 -10.21 23.78
CA PRO A 958 -28.40 -11.55 23.74
C PRO A 958 -28.46 -12.19 22.33
N ALA A 959 -27.67 -11.70 21.37
CA ALA A 959 -27.67 -12.20 19.99
C ALA A 959 -26.24 -12.32 19.45
N TYR A 960 -26.01 -13.24 18.50
CA TYR A 960 -24.72 -13.34 17.82
C TYR A 960 -24.64 -12.47 16.54
N ALA A 961 -25.75 -12.23 15.84
CA ALA A 961 -25.76 -11.45 14.60
C ALA A 961 -26.45 -10.08 14.76
N TRP A 962 -27.68 -10.02 15.28
CA TRP A 962 -28.47 -8.78 15.35
C TRP A 962 -29.21 -8.62 16.67
N TYR A 963 -29.16 -7.42 17.23
CA TYR A 963 -30.02 -6.99 18.32
C TYR A 963 -30.76 -5.71 17.94
N LEU A 964 -32.08 -5.78 17.96
CA LEU A 964 -32.99 -4.68 17.61
C LEU A 964 -33.71 -4.25 18.88
N ARG A 965 -33.76 -2.94 19.13
CA ARG A 965 -34.57 -2.37 20.20
C ARG A 965 -35.16 -1.01 19.85
N HIS A 966 -36.44 -0.79 20.15
CA HIS A 966 -37.19 0.41 19.75
C HIS A 966 -37.06 0.64 18.24
N ALA A 967 -37.49 -0.33 17.44
CA ALA A 967 -37.35 -0.29 15.99
C ALA A 967 -38.67 -0.61 15.29
N ARG A 968 -38.98 0.13 14.22
CA ARG A 968 -40.23 -0.02 13.46
C ARG A 968 -39.94 -0.22 11.98
N ASN A 969 -40.73 -1.08 11.33
CA ASN A 969 -40.66 -1.36 9.89
C ASN A 969 -39.25 -1.81 9.46
N VAL A 970 -38.72 -2.85 10.10
CA VAL A 970 -37.42 -3.44 9.75
C VAL A 970 -37.65 -4.67 8.88
N ARG A 971 -37.08 -4.69 7.67
CA ARG A 971 -37.24 -5.79 6.71
C ARG A 971 -35.91 -6.45 6.42
N PHE A 972 -35.87 -7.77 6.53
CA PHE A 972 -34.76 -8.61 6.10
C PHE A 972 -35.19 -9.42 4.87
N VAL A 973 -34.45 -9.31 3.77
CA VAL A 973 -34.74 -9.96 2.49
C VAL A 973 -33.48 -10.69 2.02
N ASP A 974 -33.55 -12.00 1.81
CA ASP A 974 -32.43 -12.86 1.36
C ASP A 974 -31.17 -12.74 2.24
N CYS A 975 -31.36 -12.55 3.55
CA CYS A 975 -30.25 -12.39 4.51
C CYS A 975 -29.79 -13.73 5.07
N ARG A 976 -28.48 -13.88 5.33
CA ARG A 976 -27.88 -15.11 5.87
C ARG A 976 -26.96 -14.83 7.04
N PHE A 977 -27.23 -15.42 8.21
CA PHE A 977 -26.44 -15.20 9.41
C PHE A 977 -25.89 -16.51 9.97
N GLY A 978 -24.57 -16.57 10.16
CA GLY A 978 -23.89 -17.75 10.68
C GLY A 978 -22.74 -17.40 11.61
N PHE A 979 -22.03 -18.42 12.07
CA PHE A 979 -20.88 -18.27 12.95
C PHE A 979 -19.76 -19.28 12.63
N GLU A 980 -18.52 -18.94 12.97
CA GLU A 980 -17.36 -19.82 12.83
C GLU A 980 -17.30 -20.87 13.95
N LYS A 981 -17.59 -20.46 15.19
CA LYS A 981 -17.72 -21.34 16.36
C LYS A 981 -19.16 -21.37 16.82
N ASN A 982 -19.62 -22.52 17.30
CA ASN A 982 -20.96 -22.66 17.87
C ASN A 982 -21.27 -21.53 18.87
N ASP A 983 -22.42 -20.87 18.73
CA ASP A 983 -22.88 -19.81 19.63
C ASP A 983 -24.27 -20.17 20.17
N GLY A 984 -24.42 -20.13 21.50
CA GLY A 984 -25.66 -20.51 22.18
C GLY A 984 -26.73 -19.42 22.16
N ARG A 985 -26.41 -18.19 21.72
CA ARG A 985 -27.38 -17.10 21.58
C ARG A 985 -28.14 -17.23 20.24
N PRO A 986 -29.37 -16.70 20.14
CA PRO A 986 -30.07 -16.60 18.86
C PRO A 986 -29.35 -15.71 17.85
N ALA A 987 -29.67 -15.86 16.57
CA ALA A 987 -29.16 -15.00 15.51
C ALA A 987 -29.66 -13.57 15.69
N LEU A 988 -30.93 -13.44 16.05
CA LEU A 988 -31.63 -12.17 16.16
C LEU A 988 -32.46 -12.11 17.43
N VAL A 989 -32.37 -10.99 18.14
CA VAL A 989 -33.30 -10.63 19.23
C VAL A 989 -33.94 -9.29 18.90
N VAL A 990 -35.26 -9.21 19.05
CA VAL A 990 -36.05 -7.99 18.85
C VAL A 990 -36.76 -7.64 20.16
N ASP A 991 -36.37 -6.53 20.78
CA ASP A 991 -36.93 -6.02 22.04
C ASP A 991 -37.70 -4.72 21.80
N ASP A 992 -39.02 -4.71 21.96
CA ASP A 992 -39.88 -3.55 21.61
C ASP A 992 -39.73 -3.16 20.12
N GLY A 993 -40.17 -4.08 19.26
CA GLY A 993 -40.15 -3.91 17.80
C GLY A 993 -41.55 -3.92 17.18
N GLU A 994 -41.74 -3.15 16.11
CA GLU A 994 -43.01 -3.08 15.39
C GLU A 994 -42.79 -3.37 13.90
N ASN A 995 -43.57 -4.29 13.32
CA ASN A 995 -43.49 -4.68 11.89
C ASN A 995 -42.08 -5.10 11.45
N VAL A 996 -41.48 -6.06 12.17
CA VAL A 996 -40.21 -6.69 11.78
C VAL A 996 -40.50 -7.91 10.90
N ALA A 997 -40.05 -7.88 9.65
CA ALA A 997 -40.39 -8.90 8.65
C ALA A 997 -39.15 -9.58 8.05
N PHE A 998 -39.32 -10.83 7.65
CA PHE A 998 -38.28 -11.69 7.07
C PHE A 998 -38.80 -12.33 5.79
N GLU A 999 -38.00 -12.29 4.72
CA GLU A 999 -38.30 -12.93 3.43
C GLU A 999 -37.05 -13.67 2.96
N LYS A 1000 -37.14 -15.00 2.77
CA LYS A 1000 -36.04 -15.86 2.28
C LYS A 1000 -34.75 -15.77 3.10
N CYS A 1001 -34.86 -15.61 4.42
CA CYS A 1001 -33.71 -15.54 5.30
C CYS A 1001 -33.26 -16.92 5.80
N ASP A 1002 -31.95 -17.07 6.05
CA ASP A 1002 -31.34 -18.26 6.64
C ASP A 1002 -30.53 -17.89 7.89
N PHE A 1003 -30.90 -18.48 9.03
CA PHE A 1003 -30.30 -18.21 10.33
C PHE A 1003 -29.75 -19.50 10.92
N GLN A 1004 -28.43 -19.60 11.03
CA GLN A 1004 -27.76 -20.76 11.62
C GLN A 1004 -28.12 -20.87 13.10
N LYS A 1005 -28.63 -22.04 13.53
CA LYS A 1005 -28.94 -22.33 14.93
C LYS A 1005 -27.74 -23.00 15.61
N GLY A 1006 -27.33 -22.50 16.77
CA GLY A 1006 -26.33 -23.18 17.61
C GLY A 1006 -26.89 -24.46 18.26
N ALA A 1007 -26.01 -25.41 18.57
CA ALA A 1007 -26.38 -26.72 19.12
C ALA A 1007 -27.19 -26.63 20.42
N ASP A 1008 -26.84 -25.69 21.30
CA ASP A 1008 -27.49 -25.46 22.60
C ASP A 1008 -28.42 -24.25 22.60
N CYS A 1009 -28.67 -23.67 21.42
CA CYS A 1009 -29.51 -22.49 21.27
C CYS A 1009 -30.99 -22.88 21.22
N ILE A 1010 -31.84 -22.17 21.95
CA ILE A 1010 -33.27 -22.50 22.07
C ILE A 1010 -34.03 -22.17 20.77
N SER A 1011 -33.79 -21.00 20.18
CA SER A 1011 -34.46 -20.52 18.95
C SER A 1011 -33.50 -19.79 18.01
N ARG A 1012 -33.85 -19.67 16.73
CA ARG A 1012 -33.08 -18.85 15.76
C ARG A 1012 -33.31 -17.35 15.95
N VAL A 1013 -34.55 -16.99 16.30
CA VAL A 1013 -35.02 -15.62 16.51
C VAL A 1013 -35.78 -15.56 17.83
N GLU A 1014 -35.58 -14.49 18.59
CA GLU A 1014 -36.33 -14.19 19.80
C GLU A 1014 -37.05 -12.85 19.67
N LEU A 1015 -38.33 -12.82 20.01
CA LEU A 1015 -39.19 -11.64 19.92
C LEU A 1015 -39.72 -11.29 21.33
N ARG A 1016 -39.31 -10.15 21.89
CA ARG A 1016 -39.75 -9.65 23.20
C ARG A 1016 -40.54 -8.35 22.99
N ASN A 1017 -41.81 -8.35 23.39
CA ASN A 1017 -42.72 -7.21 23.21
C ASN A 1017 -42.76 -6.70 21.75
N ALA A 1018 -42.75 -7.60 20.76
CA ALA A 1018 -42.76 -7.24 19.35
C ALA A 1018 -44.15 -7.45 18.71
N ALA A 1019 -44.71 -6.39 18.13
CA ALA A 1019 -46.02 -6.40 17.47
C ALA A 1019 -45.88 -6.46 15.95
N GLY A 1020 -46.74 -7.24 15.28
CA GLY A 1020 -46.75 -7.33 13.81
C GLY A 1020 -45.54 -8.03 13.19
N ALA A 1021 -44.70 -8.71 13.99
CA ALA A 1021 -43.61 -9.54 13.49
C ALA A 1021 -44.14 -10.91 13.01
N ASN A 1022 -43.66 -11.40 11.86
CA ASN A 1022 -44.12 -12.69 11.33
C ASN A 1022 -43.53 -13.85 12.17
N GLN A 1023 -44.38 -14.67 12.79
CA GLN A 1023 -44.00 -15.65 13.82
C GLN A 1023 -43.42 -16.97 13.25
N ASP A 1024 -43.47 -17.18 11.93
CA ASP A 1024 -43.13 -18.44 11.26
C ASP A 1024 -41.65 -18.89 11.43
N LEU A 1025 -40.76 -18.05 11.97
CA LEU A 1025 -39.33 -18.31 12.16
C LEU A 1025 -38.90 -18.57 13.61
N GLN A 1026 -39.83 -18.66 14.57
CA GLN A 1026 -39.50 -18.91 15.98
C GLN A 1026 -38.98 -20.33 16.26
N ASN A 1027 -39.19 -21.30 15.37
CA ASN A 1027 -38.76 -22.71 15.54
C ASN A 1027 -37.49 -23.06 14.74
#